data_AF-A0A1G4B5D3-F1
#
_entry.id   AF-A0A1G4B5D3-F1
#
_cell.length_a   1.000
_cell.length_b   1.000
_cell.length_c   1.000
_cell.angle_alpha   90.00
_cell.angle_beta   90.00
_cell.angle_gamma   90.00
#
_symmetry.space_group_name_H-M   'P 1'
#
loop_
_entity.id
_entity.type
_entity.pdbx_description
1 polymer ?
#
loop_
_entity_poly.entity_id
_entity_poly.type
_entity_poly.pdbx_seq_one_letter_code
_entity_poly.pdbx_strand_id
1 'polypeptide(L)'
;MARRRACQSLFGSKLPQWHAYNLITPGDLVMAHAVRKVVAETKTGSTISERVHTVLAIQVKSTFFDPIVGQLQVSGVVKSENAYVSLGQYHTLDLEVTRPFTISKPQGWDSVAKETLSESLSDDKDGAMAAIVMQEGIANICLISQFRTVVKQRIESIIPKKRSAASETSEGMRRFYEKTMTALLRTVNFDTPRPLLLASPGFIAADFKKYIADEGRDKSDKKLSGIAKEAVVIHTNSGHVHSLNEVLKSPEMGTKLKDFKFTKETKLMDQFFERLRREDGRAWYGATSVAKAVNEGAIGPGGGVLIMNNSLFRSSDIPTRKKYVAMVDKVKADGGDVRILSSDHESGKRLDMLGSVAAILSYPIHDLDDDEDDDGNAADAHNSSAQQHRTCSRQQLQVLFAGSSISYRSTRRQTLQLTKPIVFAAYTIHTMASALTLQSKKKLNNGLEIPVLGYGLWKIAPEQAEEVAGQALKVGYRHLDSAASYKNEAGAGGAIRSAKDIPRSEIFFTSKVRWIHYDGAKDQVEKTLNETGLDYIDLMLLHCPYGGSEGRKGAWEALVEAQEAGKVKSIGVSNYGVHHLDELEKHIKELEEERGGKGKGGAINVAQYEIHPWCARNDIVQWLQKRNVAIEAYSPLVRGERWGDKTLNALADKYGKSEAQILLRWSLQKGYIPLPKSITPTRILDNTKIYDFQLSDEDVKALETDEYAPVCWDPTITPLDGPRIG
;
A
#
# COMPACT_ATOMS: atom_id res chain seq x y z
N MET A 1 -12.20 47.78 -9.60
CA MET A 1 -13.21 47.00 -10.36
C MET A 1 -12.47 46.31 -11.50
N ALA A 2 -12.10 45.05 -11.47
CA ALA A 2 -12.90 43.82 -11.47
C ALA A 2 -12.39 42.97 -12.66
N ARG A 3 -11.98 41.73 -12.38
CA ARG A 3 -11.80 40.60 -13.31
C ARG A 3 -10.50 40.52 -14.15
N ARG A 4 -9.43 40.02 -13.53
CA ARG A 4 -8.68 38.86 -14.05
C ARG A 4 -8.45 37.88 -12.90
N ARG A 5 -9.23 36.79 -12.89
CA ARG A 5 -9.11 35.71 -11.91
C ARG A 5 -7.92 34.81 -12.28
N ALA A 6 -7.24 34.31 -11.24
CA ALA A 6 -6.36 33.13 -11.19
C ALA A 6 -4.90 33.26 -11.70
N CYS A 7 -4.08 34.05 -10.99
CA CYS A 7 -2.67 33.71 -10.73
C CYS A 7 -2.31 34.30 -9.37
N GLN A 8 -2.35 33.48 -8.32
CA GLN A 8 -2.03 33.91 -6.95
C GLN A 8 -0.50 34.00 -6.80
N SER A 9 0.07 35.20 -6.98
CA SER A 9 1.47 35.51 -6.70
C SER A 9 1.64 35.94 -5.23
N LEU A 10 2.60 35.36 -4.50
CA LEU A 10 2.92 35.72 -3.12
C LEU A 10 4.38 36.21 -3.00
N PHE A 11 4.59 37.30 -2.25
CA PHE A 11 5.90 37.92 -2.00
C PHE A 11 6.63 37.25 -0.82
N GLY A 12 7.77 36.62 -1.08
CA GLY A 12 8.51 35.78 -0.13
C GLY A 12 9.55 36.49 0.74
N SER A 13 9.36 37.75 1.14
CA SER A 13 10.44 38.55 1.77
C SER A 13 10.95 38.06 3.13
N LYS A 14 10.42 36.97 3.70
CA LYS A 14 10.82 36.39 5.01
C LYS A 14 10.70 34.87 5.10
N LEU A 15 10.61 34.14 3.97
CA LEU A 15 10.37 32.70 4.00
C LEU A 15 11.68 31.93 4.26
N PRO A 16 11.80 31.10 5.32
CA PRO A 16 12.96 30.23 5.50
C PRO A 16 13.12 29.29 4.30
N GLN A 17 14.36 29.09 3.83
CA GLN A 17 14.60 28.37 2.58
C GLN A 17 14.13 26.92 2.59
N TRP A 18 14.08 26.29 3.77
CA TRP A 18 13.50 24.96 3.94
C TRP A 18 12.01 24.93 3.61
N HIS A 19 11.25 25.93 4.07
CA HIS A 19 9.84 26.06 3.73
C HIS A 19 9.66 26.40 2.25
N ALA A 20 10.51 27.26 1.70
CA ALA A 20 10.53 27.52 0.25
C ALA A 20 10.78 26.23 -0.55
N TYR A 21 11.69 25.38 -0.09
CA TYR A 21 11.99 24.08 -0.70
C TYR A 21 10.80 23.13 -0.68
N ASN A 22 9.98 23.14 0.38
CA ASN A 22 8.76 22.34 0.47
C ASN A 22 7.59 22.93 -0.36
N LEU A 23 7.57 24.25 -0.58
CA LEU A 23 6.52 24.91 -1.35
C LEU A 23 6.75 24.86 -2.86
N ILE A 24 8.00 24.95 -3.32
CA ILE A 24 8.34 25.02 -4.74
C ILE A 24 8.34 23.60 -5.33
N THR A 25 7.55 23.41 -6.39
CA THR A 25 7.39 22.12 -7.08
C THR A 25 7.62 22.23 -8.58
N PRO A 26 7.98 21.12 -9.28
CA PRO A 26 8.15 21.13 -10.73
C PRO A 26 6.89 21.66 -11.44
N GLY A 27 7.09 22.56 -12.40
CA GLY A 27 6.01 23.23 -13.13
C GLY A 27 5.59 24.60 -12.57
N ASP A 28 5.97 24.93 -11.34
CA ASP A 28 5.75 26.26 -10.77
C ASP A 28 6.57 27.33 -11.49
N LEU A 29 6.13 28.58 -11.39
CA LEU A 29 6.87 29.74 -11.86
C LEU A 29 7.52 30.45 -10.67
N VAL A 30 8.84 30.53 -10.67
CA VAL A 30 9.62 31.24 -9.65
C VAL A 30 10.29 32.44 -10.30
N MET A 31 10.04 33.61 -9.74
CA MET A 31 10.66 34.86 -10.16
C MET A 31 11.59 35.35 -9.05
N ALA A 32 12.89 35.39 -9.33
CA ALA A 32 13.89 35.84 -8.39
C ALA A 32 15.01 36.61 -9.10
N HIS A 33 15.82 37.29 -8.29
CA HIS A 33 17.04 37.94 -8.76
C HIS A 33 18.09 36.88 -9.16
N ALA A 34 18.76 37.10 -10.29
CA ALA A 34 19.78 36.23 -10.87
C ALA A 34 20.98 37.05 -11.34
N VAL A 35 22.16 36.45 -11.30
CA VAL A 35 23.38 37.02 -11.88
C VAL A 35 23.75 36.23 -13.12
N ARG A 36 23.97 36.91 -14.23
CA ARG A 36 24.27 36.26 -15.50
C ARG A 36 25.48 36.86 -16.18
N LYS A 37 26.37 36.00 -16.66
CA LYS A 37 27.46 36.39 -17.54
C LYS A 37 26.91 36.55 -18.96
N VAL A 38 26.88 37.77 -19.46
CA VAL A 38 26.50 38.11 -20.83
C VAL A 38 27.79 38.30 -21.62
N VAL A 39 27.92 37.60 -22.74
CA VAL A 39 29.03 37.78 -23.67
C VAL A 39 28.50 38.61 -24.83
N ALA A 40 28.98 39.83 -24.98
CA ALA A 40 28.63 40.71 -26.07
C ALA A 40 29.80 40.76 -27.07
N GLU A 41 29.50 40.58 -28.36
CA GLU A 41 30.45 40.83 -29.43
C GLU A 41 30.47 42.31 -29.76
N THR A 42 31.64 42.92 -29.67
CA THR A 42 31.83 44.31 -30.09
C THR A 42 31.88 44.39 -31.62
N LYS A 43 31.61 45.59 -32.17
CA LYS A 43 31.70 45.85 -33.63
C LYS A 43 33.09 45.55 -34.23
N THR A 44 34.11 45.42 -33.39
CA THR A 44 35.49 45.07 -33.72
C THR A 44 35.81 43.57 -33.68
N GLY A 45 34.82 42.71 -33.41
CA GLY A 45 34.97 41.25 -33.38
C GLY A 45 35.58 40.68 -32.10
N SER A 46 35.84 41.51 -31.07
CA SER A 46 36.28 41.05 -29.75
C SER A 46 35.09 40.79 -28.82
N THR A 47 35.16 39.71 -28.04
CA THR A 47 34.14 39.32 -27.06
C THR A 47 34.42 39.95 -25.70
N ILE A 48 33.47 40.71 -25.16
CA ILE A 48 33.52 41.26 -23.80
C ILE A 48 32.50 40.50 -22.95
N SER A 49 32.95 39.98 -21.80
CA SER A 49 32.06 39.31 -20.86
C SER A 49 31.78 40.17 -19.64
N GLU A 50 30.50 40.48 -19.40
CA GLU A 50 30.04 41.29 -18.28
C GLU A 50 29.07 40.47 -17.41
N ARG A 51 29.10 40.68 -16.08
CA ARG A 51 28.14 40.06 -15.16
C ARG A 51 27.00 41.05 -14.92
N VAL A 52 25.81 40.70 -15.39
CA VAL A 52 24.61 41.53 -15.31
C VAL A 52 23.66 40.96 -14.26
N HIS A 53 23.11 41.83 -13.42
CA HIS A 53 22.06 41.52 -12.47
C HIS A 53 20.70 41.66 -13.14
N THR A 54 19.85 40.64 -13.08
CA THR A 54 18.53 40.68 -13.71
C THR A 54 17.52 39.84 -12.93
N VAL A 55 16.23 40.10 -13.14
CA VAL A 55 15.14 39.31 -12.55
C VAL A 55 14.64 38.32 -13.60
N LEU A 56 14.67 37.03 -13.29
CA LEU A 56 14.24 35.98 -14.20
C LEU A 56 13.06 35.22 -13.62
N ALA A 57 12.03 35.02 -14.43
CA ALA A 57 10.98 34.05 -14.15
C ALA A 57 11.31 32.72 -14.84
N ILE A 58 11.55 31.68 -14.05
CA ILE A 58 11.79 30.33 -14.54
C ILE A 58 10.60 29.42 -14.23
N GLN A 59 10.30 28.53 -15.16
CA GLN A 59 9.46 27.36 -14.90
C GLN A 59 10.33 26.26 -14.31
N VAL A 60 10.02 25.90 -13.06
CA VAL A 60 10.82 24.96 -12.27
C VAL A 60 10.81 23.57 -12.91
N LYS A 61 12.00 23.01 -13.10
CA LYS A 61 12.22 21.62 -13.50
C LYS A 61 12.69 20.77 -12.34
N SER A 62 13.62 21.31 -11.55
CA SER A 62 14.15 20.65 -10.35
C SER A 62 14.53 21.67 -9.28
N THR A 63 14.53 21.21 -8.04
CA THR A 63 14.96 21.99 -6.87
C THR A 63 16.01 21.20 -6.12
N PHE A 64 17.08 21.85 -5.71
CA PHE A 64 18.12 21.26 -4.87
C PHE A 64 18.30 22.13 -3.63
N PHE A 65 18.23 21.52 -2.45
CA PHE A 65 18.43 22.22 -1.20
C PHE A 65 19.65 21.64 -0.49
N ASP A 66 20.61 22.51 -0.17
CA ASP A 66 21.74 22.14 0.67
C ASP A 66 21.39 22.41 2.14
N PRO A 67 21.28 21.38 3.00
CA PRO A 67 20.91 21.53 4.40
C PRO A 67 22.01 22.19 5.25
N ILE A 68 23.28 22.05 4.87
CA ILE A 68 24.44 22.65 5.56
C ILE A 68 24.56 24.12 5.13
N VAL A 69 24.47 24.31 3.81
CA VAL A 69 24.23 25.56 3.07
C VAL A 69 23.22 26.48 3.75
N GLY A 70 22.05 25.86 3.96
CA GLY A 70 20.79 26.58 3.99
C GLY A 70 20.58 27.36 2.71
N GLN A 71 20.99 26.82 1.55
CA GLN A 71 20.86 27.41 0.22
C GLN A 71 19.92 26.57 -0.66
N LEU A 72 18.97 27.23 -1.33
CA LEU A 72 18.01 26.61 -2.24
C LEU A 72 18.31 27.02 -3.68
N GLN A 73 18.63 26.03 -4.51
CA GLN A 73 18.81 26.18 -5.94
C GLN A 73 17.58 25.70 -6.68
N VAL A 74 17.07 26.53 -7.58
CA VAL A 74 15.89 26.24 -8.39
C VAL A 74 16.31 26.25 -9.85
N SER A 75 16.32 25.08 -10.49
CA SER A 75 16.68 24.94 -11.91
C SER A 75 15.44 24.85 -12.77
N GLY A 76 15.45 25.53 -13.91
CA GLY A 76 14.28 25.62 -14.75
C GLY A 76 14.52 26.28 -16.09
N VAL A 77 13.43 26.47 -16.82
CA VAL A 77 13.42 27.07 -18.16
C VAL A 77 12.88 28.49 -18.05
N VAL A 78 13.56 29.47 -18.65
CA VAL A 78 13.14 30.87 -18.62
C VAL A 78 11.85 31.07 -19.42
N LYS A 79 10.83 31.63 -18.76
CA LYS A 79 9.49 31.88 -19.32
C LYS A 79 9.17 33.36 -19.53
N SER A 80 9.86 34.27 -18.84
CA SER A 80 9.77 35.71 -19.09
C SER A 80 10.84 36.14 -20.08
N GLU A 81 10.46 36.83 -21.14
CA GLU A 81 11.42 37.47 -22.04
C GLU A 81 12.20 38.55 -21.29
N ASN A 82 13.51 38.59 -21.47
CA ASN A 82 14.40 39.53 -20.82
C ASN A 82 15.49 39.97 -21.80
N ALA A 83 16.00 41.20 -21.68
CA ALA A 83 16.96 41.79 -22.61
C ALA A 83 18.26 40.97 -22.78
N TYR A 84 18.58 40.13 -21.79
CA TYR A 84 19.82 39.36 -21.73
C TYR A 84 19.63 37.84 -21.88
N VAL A 85 18.38 37.36 -21.93
CA VAL A 85 18.07 35.93 -21.88
C VAL A 85 16.92 35.57 -22.80
N SER A 86 17.20 34.68 -23.76
CA SER A 86 16.19 34.15 -24.66
C SER A 86 15.22 33.22 -23.94
N LEU A 87 13.96 33.27 -24.37
CA LEU A 87 12.92 32.34 -23.95
C LEU A 87 13.35 30.89 -24.21
N GLY A 88 13.05 29.99 -23.27
CA GLY A 88 13.35 28.56 -23.42
C GLY A 88 14.76 28.14 -22.97
N GLN A 89 15.63 29.08 -22.59
CA GLN A 89 16.95 28.73 -22.08
C GLN A 89 16.90 28.22 -20.64
N TYR A 90 17.74 27.23 -20.32
CA TYR A 90 17.91 26.74 -18.96
C TYR A 90 18.68 27.72 -18.08
N HIS A 91 18.22 27.89 -16.85
CA HIS A 91 18.89 28.68 -15.83
C HIS A 91 18.61 28.12 -14.44
N THR A 92 19.54 28.39 -13.52
CA THR A 92 19.44 28.00 -12.11
C THR A 92 19.45 29.25 -11.26
N LEU A 93 18.39 29.45 -10.48
CA LEU A 93 18.26 30.53 -9.51
C LEU A 93 18.78 30.08 -8.15
N ASP A 94 19.73 30.82 -7.61
CA ASP A 94 20.15 30.71 -6.21
C ASP A 94 19.29 31.65 -5.36
N LEU A 95 18.40 31.08 -4.54
CA LEU A 95 17.53 31.88 -3.68
C LEU A 95 18.29 32.33 -2.44
N GLU A 96 18.43 33.65 -2.27
CA GLU A 96 19.02 34.29 -1.08
C GLU A 96 17.94 34.56 -0.01
N VAL A 97 18.28 34.42 1.28
CA VAL A 97 17.33 34.69 2.39
C VAL A 97 16.92 36.17 2.45
N THR A 98 17.84 37.07 2.08
CA THR A 98 17.68 38.52 2.23
C THR A 98 16.93 39.17 1.07
N ARG A 99 16.81 38.48 -0.06
CA ARG A 99 16.16 39.03 -1.26
C ARG A 99 14.76 38.44 -1.43
N PRO A 100 13.76 39.27 -1.74
CA PRO A 100 12.43 38.76 -2.03
C PRO A 100 12.44 37.98 -3.36
N PHE A 101 11.67 36.91 -3.38
CA PHE A 101 11.31 36.19 -4.60
C PHE A 101 9.81 35.96 -4.63
N THR A 102 9.27 35.65 -5.81
CA THR A 102 7.85 35.42 -6.03
C THR A 102 7.63 33.99 -6.51
N ILE A 103 6.71 33.27 -5.86
CA ILE A 103 6.23 31.97 -6.34
C ILE A 103 4.84 32.19 -6.95
N SER A 104 4.65 31.67 -8.15
CA SER A 104 3.35 31.59 -8.81
C SER A 104 3.06 30.15 -9.17
N LYS A 105 1.98 29.60 -8.62
CA LYS A 105 1.51 28.23 -8.88
C LYS A 105 0.41 28.27 -9.94
N PRO A 106 0.63 27.76 -11.17
CA PRO A 106 -0.39 27.78 -12.22
C PRO A 106 -1.66 27.01 -11.84
N GLN A 107 -1.51 25.96 -11.02
CA GLN A 107 -2.61 25.11 -10.56
C GLN A 107 -3.30 25.64 -9.28
N GLY A 108 -2.86 26.79 -8.76
CA GLY A 108 -3.34 27.35 -7.49
C GLY A 108 -2.58 26.88 -6.25
N TRP A 109 -2.88 27.50 -5.11
CA TRP A 109 -2.31 27.15 -3.81
C TRP A 109 -3.24 26.19 -3.05
N ASP A 110 -2.74 25.00 -2.75
CA ASP A 110 -3.43 24.01 -1.92
C ASP A 110 -3.49 24.45 -0.43
N SER A 111 -4.35 23.79 0.35
CA SER A 111 -4.56 24.06 1.77
C SER A 111 -3.29 23.82 2.59
N VAL A 112 -2.58 22.72 2.32
CA VAL A 112 -1.33 22.33 2.97
C VAL A 112 -0.22 23.35 2.75
N ALA A 113 -0.06 23.88 1.54
CA ALA A 113 0.92 24.91 1.21
C ALA A 113 0.58 26.24 1.89
N LYS A 114 -0.70 26.60 2.01
CA LYS A 114 -1.13 27.79 2.75
C LYS A 114 -0.84 27.66 4.24
N GLU A 115 -1.09 26.50 4.82
CA GLU A 115 -0.77 26.21 6.22
C GLU A 115 0.73 26.23 6.46
N THR A 116 1.51 25.55 5.62
CA THR A 116 2.99 25.57 5.66
C THR A 116 3.52 27.00 5.58
N LEU A 117 2.94 27.83 4.70
CA LEU A 117 3.30 29.24 4.59
C LEU A 117 2.93 30.02 5.86
N SER A 118 1.74 29.80 6.42
CA SER A 118 1.31 30.44 7.67
C SER A 118 2.22 30.06 8.85
N GLU A 119 2.59 28.78 8.97
CA GLU A 119 3.52 28.29 9.97
C GLU A 119 4.90 28.96 9.80
N SER A 120 5.42 28.98 8.58
CA SER A 120 6.76 29.53 8.30
C SER A 120 6.94 31.02 8.62
N LEU A 121 5.84 31.80 8.60
CA LEU A 121 5.84 33.22 8.96
C LEU A 121 5.86 33.44 10.49
N SER A 122 5.60 32.39 11.27
CA SER A 122 5.61 32.42 12.75
C SER A 122 6.96 32.03 13.37
N ASP A 123 7.87 31.45 12.57
CA ASP A 123 9.05 30.70 13.03
C ASP A 123 10.12 31.48 13.79
N ASP A 124 10.19 32.80 13.64
CA ASP A 124 11.27 33.57 14.27
C ASP A 124 10.92 34.04 15.70
N LYS A 125 9.68 33.81 16.17
CA LYS A 125 9.22 34.32 17.46
C LYS A 125 9.14 33.28 18.57
N ASP A 126 8.85 32.01 18.30
CA ASP A 126 8.56 31.05 19.38
C ASP A 126 9.14 29.64 19.13
N GLY A 127 10.23 29.29 19.83
CA GLY A 127 10.51 27.89 20.18
C GLY A 127 11.59 27.12 19.40
N ALA A 128 12.72 27.74 19.03
CA ALA A 128 13.92 26.99 18.62
C ALA A 128 14.89 26.83 19.81
N MET A 129 15.44 25.64 20.04
CA MET A 129 16.36 25.32 21.14
C MET A 129 17.81 25.31 20.66
N ALA A 130 18.74 25.81 21.47
CA ALA A 130 20.16 25.68 21.21
C ALA A 130 20.68 24.37 21.82
N ALA A 131 21.48 23.61 21.10
CA ALA A 131 22.07 22.35 21.57
C ALA A 131 23.56 22.30 21.26
N ILE A 132 24.35 21.80 22.20
CA ILE A 132 25.79 21.60 22.03
C ILE A 132 26.08 20.14 22.37
N VAL A 133 26.58 19.40 21.39
CA VAL A 133 27.12 18.06 21.62
C VAL A 133 28.63 18.17 21.65
N MET A 134 29.26 17.71 22.72
CA MET A 134 30.70 17.89 22.92
C MET A 134 31.37 16.65 23.48
N GLN A 135 32.63 16.47 23.12
CA GLN A 135 33.59 15.51 23.69
C GLN A 135 34.96 16.20 23.79
N GLU A 136 35.96 15.51 24.33
CA GLU A 136 37.31 16.10 24.44
C GLU A 136 37.82 16.50 23.04
N GLY A 137 38.00 17.80 22.84
CA GLY A 137 38.53 18.37 21.60
C GLY A 137 37.53 18.59 20.46
N ILE A 138 36.26 18.19 20.59
CA ILE A 138 35.24 18.39 19.54
C ILE A 138 33.94 18.91 20.16
N ALA A 139 33.38 19.99 19.59
CA ALA A 139 32.05 20.49 19.94
C ALA A 139 31.25 20.83 18.68
N ASN A 140 29.98 20.42 18.65
CA ASN A 140 29.03 20.69 17.59
C ASN A 140 27.89 21.54 18.13
N ILE A 141 27.83 22.81 17.70
CA ILE A 141 26.76 23.74 18.05
C ILE A 141 25.64 23.57 17.03
N CYS A 142 24.46 23.22 17.53
CA CYS A 142 23.27 22.91 16.77
C CYS A 142 22.11 23.81 17.20
N LEU A 143 21.26 24.16 16.26
CA LEU A 143 20.00 24.84 16.51
C LEU A 143 18.87 23.89 16.14
N ILE A 144 18.12 23.44 17.15
CA ILE A 144 16.96 22.58 17.01
C ILE A 144 15.75 23.48 16.85
N SER A 145 15.32 23.67 15.61
CA SER A 145 14.06 24.37 15.30
C SER A 145 12.89 23.39 15.36
N GLN A 146 11.66 23.90 15.23
CA GLN A 146 10.46 23.06 15.15
C GLN A 146 10.53 22.05 13.99
N PHE A 147 11.18 22.41 12.88
CA PHE A 147 11.16 21.63 11.63
C PHE A 147 12.45 20.89 11.31
N ARG A 148 13.59 21.31 11.88
CA ARG A 148 14.91 20.71 11.61
C ARG A 148 15.94 21.00 12.69
N THR A 149 16.94 20.13 12.78
CA THR A 149 18.18 20.37 13.52
C THR A 149 19.25 20.87 12.57
N VAL A 150 19.73 22.09 12.77
CA VAL A 150 20.78 22.72 11.93
C VAL A 150 22.08 22.76 12.71
N VAL A 151 23.14 22.15 12.18
CA VAL A 151 24.49 22.33 12.71
C VAL A 151 24.99 23.71 12.29
N LYS A 152 25.19 24.60 13.26
CA LYS A 152 25.65 25.98 13.00
C LYS A 152 27.16 26.07 12.90
N GLN A 153 27.87 25.38 13.79
CA GLN A 153 29.32 25.41 13.83
C GLN A 153 29.89 24.15 14.46
N ARG A 154 30.92 23.59 13.83
CA ARG A 154 31.76 22.52 14.37
C ARG A 154 33.08 23.11 14.83
N ILE A 155 33.52 22.72 16.02
CA ILE A 155 34.72 23.22 16.68
C ILE A 155 35.60 22.03 16.97
N GLU A 156 36.84 22.10 16.50
CA GLU A 156 37.85 21.11 16.76
C GLU A 156 39.07 21.79 17.39
N SER A 157 39.63 21.14 18.41
CA SER A 157 40.82 21.55 19.15
C SER A 157 41.59 20.30 19.55
N ILE A 158 42.91 20.29 19.33
CA ILE A 158 43.77 19.18 19.75
C ILE A 158 44.07 19.36 21.24
N ILE A 159 43.63 18.41 22.06
CA ILE A 159 43.86 18.43 23.51
C ILE A 159 44.94 17.40 23.86
N PRO A 160 46.06 17.80 24.50
CA PRO A 160 47.11 16.88 24.93
C PRO A 160 46.56 15.80 25.87
N LYS A 161 46.99 14.55 25.68
CA LYS A 161 46.58 13.42 26.54
C LYS A 161 47.28 13.50 27.89
N LYS A 162 46.64 13.01 28.96
CA LYS A 162 47.11 12.99 30.37
C LYS A 162 48.52 12.43 30.66
N ARG A 163 49.25 11.93 29.64
CA ARG A 163 50.68 11.58 29.74
C ARG A 163 51.60 12.80 29.62
N SER A 164 51.10 13.93 29.12
CA SER A 164 51.77 15.23 29.19
C SER A 164 51.52 15.90 30.55
N ALA A 165 52.21 17.01 30.85
CA ALA A 165 52.06 17.69 32.13
C ALA A 165 50.58 18.03 32.40
N ALA A 166 50.09 17.75 33.62
CA ALA A 166 48.69 17.94 33.99
C ALA A 166 48.21 19.39 33.76
N SER A 167 49.12 20.36 33.86
CA SER A 167 48.87 21.79 33.59
C SER A 167 48.55 22.07 32.11
N GLU A 168 49.20 21.37 31.18
CA GLU A 168 48.98 21.59 29.73
C GLU A 168 47.61 21.06 29.28
N THR A 169 47.17 19.96 29.92
CA THR A 169 45.86 19.37 29.62
C THR A 169 44.72 20.28 30.12
N SER A 170 44.85 20.85 31.33
CA SER A 170 43.85 21.77 31.88
C SER A 170 43.77 23.10 31.11
N GLU A 171 44.92 23.66 30.71
CA GLU A 171 44.95 24.85 29.85
C GLU A 171 44.35 24.57 28.46
N GLY A 172 44.64 23.40 27.87
CA GLY A 172 44.04 22.98 26.60
C GLY A 172 42.52 22.89 26.65
N MET A 173 41.96 22.31 27.73
CA MET A 173 40.51 22.26 27.97
C MET A 173 39.90 23.66 28.16
N ARG A 174 40.56 24.53 28.92
CA ARG A 174 40.10 25.91 29.12
C ARG A 174 40.02 26.68 27.80
N ARG A 175 41.04 26.59 26.94
CA ARG A 175 41.03 27.20 25.60
C ARG A 175 39.92 26.63 24.71
N PHE A 176 39.65 25.33 24.83
CA PHE A 176 38.54 24.69 24.10
C PHE A 176 37.17 25.23 24.55
N TYR A 177 36.95 25.40 25.87
CA TYR A 177 35.72 25.99 26.40
C TYR A 177 35.55 27.46 25.98
N GLU A 178 36.60 28.27 26.03
CA GLU A 178 36.56 29.66 25.57
C GLU A 178 36.18 29.78 24.08
N LYS A 179 36.82 28.95 23.23
CA LYS A 179 36.51 28.87 21.79
C LYS A 179 35.05 28.45 21.55
N THR A 180 34.55 27.51 22.35
CA THR A 180 33.16 27.00 22.25
C THR A 180 32.14 28.04 22.69
N MET A 181 32.38 28.75 23.80
CA MET A 181 31.52 29.83 24.28
C MET A 181 31.45 31.00 23.29
N THR A 182 32.59 31.42 22.75
CA THR A 182 32.65 32.52 21.77
C THR A 182 31.88 32.16 20.49
N ALA A 183 32.02 30.92 20.01
CA ALA A 183 31.27 30.43 18.87
C ALA A 183 29.76 30.34 19.15
N LEU A 184 29.35 29.95 20.36
CA LEU A 184 27.94 29.88 20.76
C LEU A 184 27.27 31.26 20.69
N LEU A 185 27.88 32.28 21.30
CA LEU A 185 27.34 33.64 21.32
C LEU A 185 27.29 34.28 19.93
N ARG A 186 28.20 33.91 19.03
CA ARG A 186 28.20 34.40 17.65
C ARG A 186 27.12 33.75 16.79
N THR A 187 26.80 32.49 17.05
CA THR A 187 25.93 31.68 16.18
C THR A 187 24.47 31.65 16.62
N VAL A 188 24.20 31.88 17.89
CA VAL A 188 22.86 31.81 18.49
C VAL A 188 22.52 33.11 19.19
N ASN A 189 21.35 33.67 18.88
CA ASN A 189 20.83 34.83 19.58
C ASN A 189 20.12 34.41 20.89
N PHE A 190 20.56 34.99 22.02
CA PHE A 190 20.01 34.81 23.37
C PHE A 190 19.33 36.08 23.92
N ASP A 191 19.00 37.06 23.06
CA ASP A 191 18.24 38.24 23.48
C ASP A 191 16.82 37.89 23.98
N THR A 192 16.26 36.79 23.46
CA THR A 192 15.07 36.12 24.01
C THR A 192 15.50 34.90 24.83
N PRO A 193 14.89 34.65 26.02
CA PRO A 193 15.21 33.47 26.82
C PRO A 193 14.96 32.21 26.00
N ARG A 194 15.99 31.38 25.89
CA ARG A 194 16.02 30.21 25.01
C ARG A 194 16.69 29.06 25.76
N PRO A 195 16.04 27.88 25.84
CA PRO A 195 16.65 26.73 26.47
C PRO A 195 17.94 26.31 25.74
N LEU A 196 18.98 26.04 26.52
CA LEU A 196 20.26 25.50 26.07
C LEU A 196 20.39 24.04 26.52
N LEU A 197 20.73 23.17 25.59
CA LEU A 197 21.00 21.76 25.81
C LEU A 197 22.51 21.50 25.69
N LEU A 198 23.10 20.86 26.68
CA LEU A 198 24.50 20.47 26.72
C LEU A 198 24.60 18.95 26.84
N ALA A 199 25.26 18.31 25.89
CA ALA A 199 25.33 16.86 25.77
C ALA A 199 26.79 16.40 25.64
N SER A 200 27.22 15.46 26.48
CA SER A 200 28.58 14.89 26.38
C SER A 200 28.71 13.49 26.99
N PRO A 201 29.69 12.68 26.56
CA PRO A 201 30.18 11.56 27.34
C PRO A 201 30.93 12.05 28.58
N GLY A 202 30.60 11.49 29.74
CA GLY A 202 31.23 11.85 31.03
C GLY A 202 30.85 13.25 31.53
N PHE A 203 31.83 13.99 32.05
CA PHE A 203 31.62 15.22 32.84
C PHE A 203 31.79 16.54 32.07
N ILE A 204 32.14 16.49 30.78
CA ILE A 204 32.57 17.66 30.00
C ILE A 204 31.46 18.71 29.88
N ALA A 205 30.22 18.30 29.64
CA ALA A 205 29.09 19.22 29.55
C ALA A 205 28.77 19.89 30.90
N ALA A 206 28.95 19.17 32.01
CA ALA A 206 28.78 19.73 33.35
C ALA A 206 29.88 20.75 33.68
N ASP A 207 31.13 20.43 33.34
CA ASP A 207 32.28 21.33 33.49
C ASP A 207 32.13 22.57 32.63
N PHE A 208 31.66 22.42 31.39
CA PHE A 208 31.41 23.54 30.49
C PHE A 208 30.27 24.43 31.00
N LYS A 209 29.19 23.86 31.55
CA LYS A 209 28.12 24.62 32.20
C LYS A 209 28.66 25.46 33.37
N LYS A 210 29.54 24.88 34.19
CA LYS A 210 30.21 25.58 35.29
C LYS A 210 31.10 26.70 34.77
N TYR A 211 31.87 26.44 33.71
CA TYR A 211 32.72 27.44 33.06
C TYR A 211 31.90 28.66 32.56
N ILE A 212 30.75 28.45 31.91
CA ILE A 212 29.86 29.55 31.50
C ILE A 212 29.36 30.34 32.71
N ALA A 213 29.01 29.66 33.80
CA ALA A 213 28.53 30.31 35.03
C ALA A 213 29.61 31.14 35.73
N ASP A 214 30.86 30.66 35.75
CA ASP A 214 31.99 31.36 36.34
C ASP A 214 32.41 32.56 35.48
N GLU A 215 32.49 32.42 34.15
CA GLU A 215 32.73 33.54 33.22
C GLU A 215 31.63 34.62 33.29
N GLY A 216 30.38 34.21 33.44
CA GLY A 216 29.25 35.13 33.63
C GLY A 216 29.36 35.93 34.93
N ARG A 217 29.90 35.31 36.00
CA ARG A 217 30.17 35.98 37.28
C ARG A 217 31.35 36.94 37.17
N ASP A 218 32.46 36.49 36.59
CA ASP A 218 33.70 37.25 36.47
C ASP A 218 33.54 38.48 35.57
N LYS A 219 32.82 38.35 34.46
CA LYS A 219 32.53 39.45 33.52
C LYS A 219 31.28 40.27 33.89
N SER A 220 30.58 39.91 34.97
CA SER A 220 29.30 40.51 35.37
C SER A 220 28.23 40.54 34.26
N ASP A 221 28.27 39.56 33.35
CA ASP A 221 27.30 39.45 32.25
C ASP A 221 26.07 38.66 32.71
N LYS A 222 24.96 39.39 32.89
CA LYS A 222 23.65 38.82 33.26
C LYS A 222 23.12 37.85 32.20
N LYS A 223 23.48 38.02 30.92
CA LYS A 223 23.04 37.13 29.84
C LYS A 223 23.68 35.75 30.00
N LEU A 224 24.99 35.68 30.18
CA LEU A 224 25.73 34.42 30.40
C LEU A 224 25.25 33.68 31.66
N SER A 225 25.02 34.41 32.74
CA SER A 225 24.48 33.85 33.98
C SER A 225 23.06 33.26 33.78
N GLY A 226 22.23 33.92 32.98
CA GLY A 226 20.91 33.42 32.58
C GLY A 226 20.99 32.14 31.74
N ILE A 227 21.87 32.13 30.72
CA ILE A 227 22.11 30.97 29.85
C ILE A 227 22.55 29.75 30.66
N ALA A 228 23.51 29.93 31.58
CA ALA A 228 23.98 28.84 32.43
C ALA A 228 22.88 28.27 33.35
N LYS A 229 21.97 29.12 33.83
CA LYS A 229 20.83 28.70 34.67
C LYS A 229 19.80 27.90 33.87
N GLU A 230 19.54 28.31 32.63
CA GLU A 230 18.59 27.62 31.75
C GLU A 230 19.16 26.34 31.12
N ALA A 231 20.48 26.19 31.09
CA ALA A 231 21.18 25.06 30.50
C ALA A 231 20.84 23.71 31.17
N VAL A 232 20.45 22.74 30.35
CA VAL A 232 20.24 21.33 30.73
C VAL A 232 21.46 20.52 30.33
N VAL A 233 21.96 19.68 31.23
CA VAL A 233 23.10 18.78 30.96
C VAL A 233 22.58 17.36 30.85
N ILE A 234 22.99 16.65 29.80
CA ILE A 234 22.55 15.28 29.50
C ILE A 234 23.76 14.44 29.11
N HIS A 235 23.77 13.21 29.60
CA HIS A 235 24.81 12.25 29.26
C HIS A 235 24.59 11.67 27.85
N THR A 236 25.66 11.53 27.06
CA THR A 236 25.64 10.84 25.76
C THR A 236 26.80 9.87 25.60
N ASN A 237 26.69 8.94 24.66
CA ASN A 237 27.79 8.03 24.36
C ASN A 237 28.90 8.67 23.49
N SER A 238 28.60 9.74 22.74
CA SER A 238 29.58 10.44 21.90
C SER A 238 29.31 11.94 21.78
N GLY A 239 30.34 12.70 21.38
CA GLY A 239 30.29 14.14 21.10
C GLY A 239 29.83 14.53 19.69
N HIS A 240 29.35 13.58 18.89
CA HIS A 240 28.97 13.79 17.50
C HIS A 240 27.47 14.09 17.33
N VAL A 241 27.08 14.69 16.21
CA VAL A 241 25.70 15.14 15.92
C VAL A 241 24.67 14.01 16.04
N HIS A 242 25.04 12.77 15.71
CA HIS A 242 24.15 11.61 15.80
C HIS A 242 23.65 11.34 17.25
N SER A 243 24.39 11.79 18.27
CA SER A 243 24.00 11.65 19.68
C SER A 243 22.80 12.50 20.05
N LEU A 244 22.45 13.54 19.27
CA LEU A 244 21.26 14.35 19.55
C LEU A 244 19.97 13.53 19.57
N ASN A 245 19.91 12.44 18.79
CA ASN A 245 18.75 11.55 18.79
C ASN A 245 18.59 10.80 20.13
N GLU A 246 19.70 10.46 20.80
CA GLU A 246 19.68 9.86 22.14
C GLU A 246 19.25 10.90 23.19
N VAL A 247 19.82 12.10 23.09
CA VAL A 247 19.56 13.22 24.02
C VAL A 247 18.10 13.65 24.01
N LEU A 248 17.49 13.74 22.83
CA LEU A 248 16.10 14.18 22.69
C LEU A 248 15.09 13.17 23.25
N LYS A 249 15.49 11.91 23.44
CA LYS A 249 14.67 10.85 24.04
C LYS A 249 14.82 10.75 25.56
N SER A 250 15.80 11.44 26.14
CA SER A 250 16.07 11.32 27.57
C SER A 250 14.88 11.86 28.39
N PRO A 251 14.55 11.23 29.54
CA PRO A 251 13.44 11.67 30.38
C PRO A 251 13.67 13.06 30.98
N GLU A 252 14.94 13.45 31.16
CA GLU A 252 15.38 14.77 31.64
C GLU A 252 14.90 15.91 30.73
N MET A 253 14.80 15.63 29.43
CA MET A 253 14.28 16.54 28.42
C MET A 253 12.76 16.67 28.41
N GLY A 254 12.06 15.65 28.90
CA GLY A 254 10.61 15.51 28.79
C GLY A 254 9.78 16.63 29.41
N THR A 255 10.34 17.43 30.33
CA THR A 255 9.65 18.55 31.00
C THR A 255 9.86 19.89 30.29
N LYS A 256 11.06 20.15 29.77
CA LYS A 256 11.40 21.42 29.08
C LYS A 256 11.07 21.40 27.59
N LEU A 257 10.93 20.21 26.99
CA LEU A 257 10.57 20.04 25.58
C LEU A 257 9.06 19.79 25.35
N LYS A 258 8.20 19.81 26.38
CA LYS A 258 6.77 19.47 26.25
C LYS A 258 6.06 20.26 25.15
N ASP A 259 6.45 21.53 24.98
CA ASP A 259 5.78 22.44 24.06
C ASP A 259 6.30 22.38 22.63
N PHE A 260 7.47 21.78 22.42
CA PHE A 260 8.10 21.69 21.10
C PHE A 260 7.36 20.73 20.18
N LYS A 261 7.19 21.13 18.91
CA LYS A 261 6.52 20.35 17.86
C LYS A 261 7.11 18.94 17.73
N PHE A 262 8.44 18.81 17.70
CA PHE A 262 9.15 17.54 17.64
C PHE A 262 8.77 16.54 18.76
N THR A 263 8.60 17.01 19.99
CA THR A 263 8.25 16.13 21.12
C THR A 263 6.79 15.68 21.07
N LYS A 264 5.89 16.53 20.56
CA LYS A 264 4.50 16.15 20.30
C LYS A 264 4.43 15.08 19.19
N GLU A 265 5.21 15.24 18.12
CA GLU A 265 5.32 14.27 17.04
C GLU A 265 5.91 12.92 17.48
N THR A 266 6.97 12.95 18.30
CA THR A 266 7.59 11.72 18.83
C THR A 266 6.62 10.97 19.74
N LYS A 267 5.95 11.67 20.65
CA LYS A 267 4.91 11.07 21.53
C LYS A 267 3.76 10.48 20.74
N LEU A 268 3.35 11.14 19.66
CA LEU A 268 2.30 10.65 18.78
C LEU A 268 2.71 9.34 18.10
N MET A 269 3.95 9.25 17.62
CA MET A 269 4.48 8.00 17.04
C MET A 269 4.60 6.90 18.10
N ASP A 270 5.05 7.20 19.31
CA ASP A 270 5.13 6.21 20.40
C ASP A 270 3.72 5.72 20.79
N GLN A 271 2.72 6.62 20.84
CA GLN A 271 1.32 6.28 21.05
C GLN A 271 0.77 5.40 19.92
N PHE A 272 1.12 5.70 18.66
CA PHE A 272 0.74 4.90 17.51
C PHE A 272 1.29 3.47 17.61
N PHE A 273 2.59 3.31 17.88
CA PHE A 273 3.21 1.98 18.03
C PHE A 273 2.69 1.20 19.24
N GLU A 274 2.39 1.87 20.34
CA GLU A 274 1.79 1.24 21.51
C GLU A 274 0.39 0.69 21.18
N ARG A 275 -0.41 1.41 20.41
CA ARG A 275 -1.72 0.93 19.94
C ARG A 275 -1.61 -0.23 18.97
N LEU A 276 -0.64 -0.16 18.05
CA LEU A 276 -0.34 -1.27 17.15
C LEU A 276 0.04 -2.54 17.92
N ARG A 277 0.85 -2.42 18.99
CA ARG A 277 1.22 -3.55 19.86
C ARG A 277 0.04 -4.13 20.64
N ARG A 278 -0.96 -3.31 20.98
CA ARG A 278 -2.17 -3.75 21.68
C ARG A 278 -3.21 -4.37 20.76
N GLU A 279 -3.03 -4.27 19.44
CA GLU A 279 -3.96 -4.78 18.43
C GLU A 279 -5.40 -4.28 18.65
N ASP A 280 -5.55 -3.02 19.06
CA ASP A 280 -6.84 -2.45 19.44
C ASP A 280 -7.75 -2.08 18.24
N GLY A 281 -7.33 -2.38 17.00
CA GLY A 281 -8.03 -2.01 15.76
C GLY A 281 -8.07 -0.51 15.48
N ARG A 282 -7.34 0.32 16.23
CA ARG A 282 -7.37 1.80 16.09
C ARG A 282 -6.10 2.38 15.47
N ALA A 283 -5.08 1.58 15.23
CA ALA A 283 -3.83 2.05 14.60
C ALA A 283 -3.65 1.36 13.26
N TRP A 284 -3.65 2.16 12.19
CA TRP A 284 -3.53 1.68 10.81
C TRP A 284 -2.42 2.44 10.07
N TYR A 285 -1.73 1.77 9.16
CA TYR A 285 -0.67 2.36 8.34
C TYR A 285 -0.81 1.92 6.88
N GLY A 286 -0.14 2.65 5.98
CA GLY A 286 -0.24 2.42 4.54
C GLY A 286 -1.30 3.29 3.86
N ALA A 287 -1.03 3.68 2.61
CA ALA A 287 -1.86 4.64 1.88
C ALA A 287 -3.29 4.13 1.64
N THR A 288 -3.47 2.85 1.35
CA THR A 288 -4.78 2.25 1.02
C THR A 288 -5.67 2.12 2.26
N SER A 289 -5.18 1.47 3.31
CA SER A 289 -5.93 1.28 4.56
C SER A 289 -6.28 2.60 5.23
N VAL A 290 -5.37 3.57 5.22
CA VAL A 290 -5.64 4.92 5.75
C VAL A 290 -6.64 5.67 4.87
N ALA A 291 -6.58 5.54 3.53
CA ALA A 291 -7.60 6.13 2.67
C ALA A 291 -9.00 5.57 2.94
N LYS A 292 -9.13 4.25 3.16
CA LYS A 292 -10.39 3.60 3.58
C LYS A 292 -10.88 4.17 4.92
N ALA A 293 -10.00 4.26 5.92
CA ALA A 293 -10.32 4.83 7.23
C ALA A 293 -10.77 6.30 7.16
N VAL A 294 -10.13 7.11 6.31
CA VAL A 294 -10.55 8.49 6.04
C VAL A 294 -11.90 8.50 5.33
N ASN A 295 -12.15 7.55 4.43
CA ASN A 295 -13.41 7.48 3.71
C ASN A 295 -14.61 7.17 4.59
N GLU A 296 -14.42 6.32 5.59
CA GLU A 296 -15.42 6.00 6.60
C GLU A 296 -15.61 7.10 7.67
N GLY A 297 -14.75 8.13 7.68
CA GLY A 297 -14.79 9.18 8.71
C GLY A 297 -14.26 8.70 10.07
N ALA A 298 -13.46 7.63 10.10
CA ALA A 298 -12.91 7.05 11.32
C ALA A 298 -11.89 7.96 12.02
N ILE A 299 -11.30 8.89 11.25
CA ILE A 299 -10.38 9.92 11.71
C ILE A 299 -11.16 11.22 11.97
N GLY A 300 -12.21 11.12 12.78
CA GLY A 300 -13.10 12.25 13.13
C GLY A 300 -12.92 12.80 14.55
N PRO A 301 -13.94 13.50 15.09
CA PRO A 301 -13.90 14.10 16.41
C PRO A 301 -14.01 12.98 17.46
N GLY A 302 -12.94 12.79 18.25
CA GLY A 302 -12.84 11.66 19.19
C GLY A 302 -11.42 11.19 19.48
N GLY A 303 -10.40 11.94 19.01
CA GLY A 303 -9.00 11.57 19.16
C GLY A 303 -8.40 10.88 17.93
N GLY A 304 -9.08 10.92 16.78
CA GLY A 304 -8.53 10.51 15.50
C GLY A 304 -7.43 11.45 15.03
N VAL A 305 -6.30 10.89 14.60
CA VAL A 305 -5.14 11.66 14.12
C VAL A 305 -4.61 11.04 12.84
N LEU A 306 -4.59 11.82 11.76
CA LEU A 306 -3.91 11.47 10.50
C LEU A 306 -2.44 11.91 10.58
N ILE A 307 -1.52 11.01 10.31
CA ILE A 307 -0.07 11.25 10.34
C ILE A 307 0.50 11.02 8.95
N MET A 308 1.13 12.03 8.36
CA MET A 308 1.71 11.93 7.02
C MET A 308 3.09 12.53 6.91
N ASN A 309 3.93 11.96 6.07
CA ASN A 309 5.24 12.51 5.75
C ASN A 309 5.13 13.66 4.74
N ASN A 310 5.88 14.74 4.95
CA ASN A 310 5.90 15.89 4.05
C ASN A 310 6.41 15.55 2.62
N SER A 311 7.17 14.46 2.47
CA SER A 311 7.67 13.94 1.18
C SER A 311 6.53 13.66 0.18
N LEU A 312 5.36 13.22 0.66
CA LEU A 312 4.21 12.87 -0.18
C LEU A 312 3.62 14.08 -0.92
N PHE A 313 3.68 15.26 -0.31
CA PHE A 313 3.19 16.50 -0.93
C PHE A 313 4.16 17.09 -1.97
N ARG A 314 5.37 16.52 -2.06
CA ARG A 314 6.43 16.94 -2.99
C ARG A 314 6.55 16.05 -4.21
N SER A 315 5.74 14.99 -4.31
CA SER A 315 5.75 14.11 -5.49
C SER A 315 5.59 14.94 -6.76
N SER A 316 6.38 14.61 -7.78
CA SER A 316 6.25 15.20 -9.12
C SER A 316 4.92 14.81 -9.78
N ASP A 317 4.32 13.72 -9.32
CA ASP A 317 3.04 13.25 -9.81
C ASP A 317 1.87 14.06 -9.22
N ILE A 318 1.25 14.86 -10.08
CA ILE A 318 0.17 15.78 -9.71
C ILE A 318 -1.07 15.05 -9.18
N PRO A 319 -1.56 13.96 -9.81
CA PRO A 319 -2.67 13.14 -9.29
C PRO A 319 -2.41 12.63 -7.87
N THR A 320 -1.24 12.02 -7.64
CA THR A 320 -0.86 11.50 -6.32
C THR A 320 -0.86 12.59 -5.26
N ARG A 321 -0.28 13.76 -5.56
CA ARG A 321 -0.31 14.90 -4.62
C ARG A 321 -1.73 15.36 -4.32
N LYS A 322 -2.58 15.49 -5.34
CA LYS A 322 -3.99 15.91 -5.16
C LYS A 322 -4.76 14.91 -4.29
N LYS A 323 -4.50 13.60 -4.44
CA LYS A 323 -5.08 12.54 -3.60
C LYS A 323 -4.77 12.77 -2.11
N TYR A 324 -3.51 12.99 -1.76
CA TYR A 324 -3.12 13.22 -0.36
C TYR A 324 -3.60 14.57 0.19
N VAL A 325 -3.61 15.63 -0.63
CA VAL A 325 -4.20 16.92 -0.21
C VAL A 325 -5.70 16.78 0.06
N ALA A 326 -6.44 16.07 -0.79
CA ALA A 326 -7.86 15.81 -0.58
C ALA A 326 -8.11 15.00 0.70
N MET A 327 -7.22 14.06 1.02
CA MET A 327 -7.27 13.30 2.28
C MET A 327 -7.09 14.20 3.51
N VAL A 328 -6.12 15.14 3.49
CA VAL A 328 -5.96 16.15 4.55
C VAL A 328 -7.23 16.98 4.71
N ASP A 329 -7.74 17.51 3.59
CA ASP A 329 -8.90 18.40 3.60
C ASP A 329 -10.14 17.70 4.13
N LYS A 330 -10.33 16.42 3.77
CA LYS A 330 -11.42 15.58 4.26
C LYS A 330 -11.32 15.35 5.77
N VAL A 331 -10.17 14.93 6.28
CA VAL A 331 -9.99 14.72 7.74
C VAL A 331 -10.22 16.02 8.52
N LYS A 332 -9.74 17.16 8.00
CA LYS A 332 -10.01 18.47 8.63
C LYS A 332 -11.49 18.84 8.59
N ALA A 333 -12.20 18.52 7.50
CA ALA A 333 -13.63 18.75 7.38
C ALA A 333 -14.44 17.88 8.35
N ASP A 334 -14.02 16.63 8.54
CA ASP A 334 -14.63 15.68 9.49
C ASP A 334 -14.28 16.00 10.95
N GLY A 335 -13.35 16.94 11.20
CA GLY A 335 -12.97 17.40 12.53
C GLY A 335 -11.87 16.57 13.23
N GLY A 336 -11.11 15.77 12.46
CA GLY A 336 -9.91 15.08 12.94
C GLY A 336 -8.66 15.97 12.97
N ASP A 337 -7.65 15.55 13.73
CA ASP A 337 -6.34 16.24 13.76
C ASP A 337 -5.44 15.70 12.63
N VAL A 338 -4.68 16.58 11.98
CA VAL A 338 -3.73 16.21 10.92
C VAL A 338 -2.33 16.67 11.30
N ARG A 339 -1.38 15.73 11.25
CA ARG A 339 0.02 15.94 11.62
C ARG A 339 0.94 15.60 10.46
N ILE A 340 1.51 16.64 9.86
CA ILE A 340 2.51 16.50 8.80
C ILE A 340 3.90 16.47 9.45
N LEU A 341 4.57 15.32 9.35
CA LEU A 341 5.92 15.09 9.87
C LEU A 341 6.97 15.47 8.82
N SER A 342 8.11 15.98 9.28
CA SER A 342 9.27 16.22 8.41
C SER A 342 10.04 14.93 8.15
N SER A 343 10.33 14.62 6.88
CA SER A 343 11.15 13.48 6.46
C SER A 343 12.56 13.45 7.09
N ASP A 344 13.07 14.62 7.48
CA ASP A 344 14.42 14.76 8.05
C ASP A 344 14.47 14.36 9.53
N HIS A 345 13.33 14.46 10.23
CA HIS A 345 13.22 14.11 11.64
C HIS A 345 13.11 12.60 11.84
N GLU A 346 13.51 12.12 13.01
CA GLU A 346 13.40 10.69 13.35
C GLU A 346 11.95 10.20 13.29
N SER A 347 10.98 11.02 13.73
CA SER A 347 9.55 10.72 13.66
C SER A 347 9.09 10.47 12.22
N GLY A 348 9.51 11.32 11.28
CA GLY A 348 9.24 11.15 9.85
C GLY A 348 9.93 9.93 9.24
N LYS A 349 11.20 9.66 9.61
CA LYS A 349 11.91 8.45 9.15
C LYS A 349 11.26 7.17 9.62
N ARG A 350 10.77 7.13 10.87
CA ARG A 350 10.01 5.98 11.40
C ARG A 350 8.71 5.77 10.64
N LEU A 351 8.01 6.85 10.31
CA LEU A 351 6.79 6.80 9.51
C LEU A 351 7.07 6.33 8.07
N ASP A 352 8.21 6.72 7.50
CA ASP A 352 8.61 6.32 6.15
C ASP A 352 8.76 4.80 6.03
N MET A 353 9.27 4.13 7.07
CA MET A 353 9.35 2.67 7.15
C MET A 353 7.97 1.97 7.15
N LEU A 354 6.89 2.71 7.43
CA LEU A 354 5.52 2.22 7.47
C LEU A 354 4.69 2.66 6.24
N GLY A 355 5.35 3.12 5.17
CA GLY A 355 4.67 3.59 3.95
C GLY A 355 4.27 5.06 3.98
N SER A 356 4.92 5.87 4.82
CA SER A 356 4.83 7.35 4.87
C SER A 356 3.45 7.92 5.25
N VAL A 357 2.45 7.07 5.51
CA VAL A 357 1.07 7.42 5.90
C VAL A 357 0.63 6.50 7.04
N ALA A 358 0.09 7.08 8.11
CA ALA A 358 -0.48 6.34 9.24
C ALA A 358 -1.67 7.09 9.84
N ALA A 359 -2.54 6.38 10.56
CA ALA A 359 -3.70 6.93 11.22
C ALA A 359 -3.93 6.29 12.58
N ILE A 360 -4.33 7.13 13.54
CA ILE A 360 -4.98 6.70 14.78
C ILE A 360 -6.47 6.98 14.60
N LEU A 361 -7.31 5.98 14.79
CA LEU A 361 -8.76 6.05 14.63
C LEU A 361 -9.45 6.40 15.94
N SER A 362 -10.61 7.06 15.82
CA SER A 362 -11.47 7.40 16.97
C SER A 362 -12.19 6.17 17.53
N TYR A 363 -12.61 5.26 16.65
CA TYR A 363 -13.22 3.98 16.99
C TYR A 363 -12.46 2.84 16.30
N PRO A 364 -12.47 1.62 16.88
CA PRO A 364 -11.77 0.49 16.29
C PRO A 364 -12.46 0.06 15.00
N ILE A 365 -11.68 -0.11 13.94
CA ILE A 365 -12.10 -0.80 12.72
C ILE A 365 -11.14 -1.97 12.57
N HIS A 366 -11.70 -3.15 12.44
CA HIS A 366 -10.96 -4.36 12.10
C HIS A 366 -11.07 -4.55 10.58
N ASP A 367 -10.01 -5.07 9.94
CA ASP A 367 -10.00 -5.46 8.53
C ASP A 367 -9.88 -4.30 7.49
N LEU A 368 -9.17 -3.20 7.81
CA LEU A 368 -8.85 -2.15 6.81
C LEU A 368 -7.71 -2.53 5.84
N ASP A 369 -6.98 -3.60 6.14
CA ASP A 369 -5.95 -4.25 5.31
C ASP A 369 -6.47 -5.51 4.59
N ASP A 370 -7.72 -5.91 4.83
CA ASP A 370 -8.39 -6.86 3.95
C ASP A 370 -8.60 -6.15 2.59
N ASP A 371 -7.70 -6.46 1.66
CA ASP A 371 -7.71 -6.00 0.28
C ASP A 371 -9.01 -6.43 -0.43
N GLU A 372 -10.07 -5.63 -0.30
CA GLU A 372 -10.79 -5.15 -1.48
C GLU A 372 -9.78 -4.29 -2.26
N ASP A 373 -9.19 -4.87 -3.32
CA ASP A 373 -8.19 -4.24 -4.18
C ASP A 373 -8.88 -3.15 -5.04
N ASP A 374 -9.00 -1.93 -4.51
CA ASP A 374 -9.39 -0.74 -5.29
C ASP A 374 -8.18 -0.23 -6.09
N ASP A 375 -8.00 -0.77 -7.31
CA ASP A 375 -7.14 -0.18 -8.33
C ASP A 375 -7.96 0.20 -9.58
N GLY A 376 -8.82 1.21 -9.40
CA GLY A 376 -9.53 1.91 -10.47
C GLY A 376 -9.08 3.36 -10.59
N ASN A 377 -8.13 3.61 -11.49
CA ASN A 377 -7.68 4.90 -12.00
C ASN A 377 -8.82 5.96 -12.08
N ALA A 378 -8.84 6.92 -11.16
CA ALA A 378 -9.81 8.02 -11.14
C ALA A 378 -9.49 9.07 -12.23
N ALA A 379 -9.79 8.71 -13.48
CA ALA A 379 -10.09 9.67 -14.53
C ALA A 379 -11.60 9.59 -14.83
N ASP A 380 -12.21 10.77 -14.93
CA ASP A 380 -13.58 11.02 -15.37
C ASP A 380 -14.74 10.82 -14.37
N ALA A 381 -14.89 11.81 -13.47
CA ALA A 381 -16.22 12.18 -12.95
C ALA A 381 -16.30 13.64 -12.51
N HIS A 382 -16.14 14.58 -13.45
CA HIS A 382 -16.67 15.93 -13.31
C HIS A 382 -17.50 16.29 -14.53
N ASN A 383 -18.76 15.84 -14.55
CA ASN A 383 -19.84 16.67 -15.09
C ASN A 383 -21.21 16.23 -14.54
N SER A 384 -21.74 16.98 -13.57
CA SER A 384 -23.16 17.34 -13.47
C SER A 384 -23.44 18.02 -12.13
N SER A 385 -23.10 19.29 -12.04
CA SER A 385 -23.78 20.22 -11.15
C SER A 385 -25.05 20.70 -11.85
N ALA A 386 -26.19 20.07 -11.57
CA ALA A 386 -27.49 20.69 -11.79
C ALA A 386 -28.56 20.07 -10.88
N GLN A 387 -29.27 20.96 -10.19
CA GLN A 387 -30.56 20.75 -9.52
C GLN A 387 -30.55 20.15 -8.10
N GLN A 388 -30.17 21.01 -7.15
CA GLN A 388 -31.03 21.24 -5.99
C GLN A 388 -32.38 21.82 -6.45
N HIS A 389 -33.50 21.18 -6.09
CA HIS A 389 -34.67 21.80 -5.43
C HIS A 389 -35.92 20.89 -5.44
N ARG A 390 -36.64 20.91 -4.29
CA ARG A 390 -38.04 20.47 -3.99
C ARG A 390 -38.15 19.06 -3.39
N THR A 391 -38.17 18.88 -2.06
CA THR A 391 -39.25 19.10 -1.05
C THR A 391 -40.64 18.51 -1.37
N CYS A 392 -40.98 17.48 -0.57
CA CYS A 392 -42.22 17.27 0.21
C CYS A 392 -43.61 17.15 -0.48
N SER A 393 -44.26 15.98 -0.29
CA SER A 393 -45.68 15.71 0.10
C SER A 393 -46.05 14.30 -0.39
N ARG A 394 -46.41 13.28 0.41
CA ARG A 394 -47.56 12.99 1.31
C ARG A 394 -48.93 12.88 0.62
N GLN A 395 -49.60 11.74 0.93
CA GLN A 395 -51.04 11.40 0.86
C GLN A 395 -51.60 10.98 -0.52
N GLN A 396 -52.02 9.72 -0.69
CA GLN A 396 -53.24 8.99 -0.24
C GLN A 396 -54.22 8.87 -1.41
N LEU A 397 -54.59 7.65 -1.79
CA LEU A 397 -55.98 7.31 -2.09
C LEU A 397 -56.22 5.79 -2.05
N GLN A 398 -57.26 5.47 -1.28
CA GLN A 398 -57.85 4.18 -0.92
C GLN A 398 -58.73 3.61 -2.06
N VAL A 399 -58.72 2.28 -2.25
CA VAL A 399 -59.83 1.32 -2.02
C VAL A 399 -60.75 1.07 -3.22
N LEU A 400 -60.90 -0.21 -3.59
CA LEU A 400 -62.21 -0.91 -3.65
C LEU A 400 -62.04 -2.44 -3.79
N PHE A 401 -62.92 -3.15 -3.05
CA PHE A 401 -63.18 -4.59 -2.90
C PHE A 401 -63.68 -5.24 -4.22
N ALA A 402 -63.85 -6.56 -4.44
CA ALA A 402 -64.21 -7.74 -3.64
C ALA A 402 -63.77 -9.03 -4.41
N GLY A 403 -63.46 -10.19 -3.80
CA GLY A 403 -64.43 -11.23 -3.39
C GLY A 403 -65.25 -11.78 -4.58
N SER A 404 -65.13 -13.03 -5.05
CA SER A 404 -65.50 -14.26 -4.33
C SER A 404 -65.13 -15.53 -5.12
N SER A 405 -65.19 -16.64 -4.41
CA SER A 405 -64.73 -18.01 -4.65
C SER A 405 -65.76 -18.96 -5.30
N ILE A 406 -65.29 -20.19 -5.61
CA ILE A 406 -65.98 -21.51 -5.56
C ILE A 406 -66.06 -22.34 -6.88
N SER A 407 -65.21 -23.37 -6.93
CA SER A 407 -65.46 -24.83 -7.11
C SER A 407 -66.07 -25.45 -8.39
N TYR A 408 -65.22 -26.20 -9.10
CA TYR A 408 -65.24 -27.64 -9.45
C TYR A 408 -66.51 -28.36 -9.99
N ARG A 409 -66.39 -28.93 -11.22
CA ARG A 409 -66.59 -30.36 -11.66
C ARG A 409 -66.89 -30.38 -13.18
N SER A 410 -66.07 -31.01 -14.02
CA SER A 410 -65.96 -32.47 -14.34
C SER A 410 -66.68 -32.83 -15.65
N THR A 411 -66.11 -33.82 -16.36
CA THR A 411 -66.52 -34.49 -17.61
C THR A 411 -66.26 -33.69 -18.91
N ARG A 412 -65.69 -34.25 -19.99
CA ARG A 412 -65.76 -35.61 -20.54
C ARG A 412 -64.61 -35.84 -21.55
N ARG A 413 -64.14 -37.10 -21.65
CA ARG A 413 -63.21 -37.61 -22.68
C ARG A 413 -63.83 -37.56 -24.07
N GLN A 414 -63.01 -37.30 -25.09
CA GLN A 414 -63.10 -37.96 -26.40
C GLN A 414 -61.70 -38.09 -27.03
N THR A 415 -61.38 -39.31 -27.40
CA THR A 415 -60.17 -39.76 -28.10
C THR A 415 -60.50 -39.90 -29.59
N LEU A 416 -59.59 -39.49 -30.49
CA LEU A 416 -59.59 -39.93 -31.88
C LEU A 416 -58.16 -39.97 -32.45
N GLN A 417 -57.92 -41.03 -33.23
CA GLN A 417 -56.67 -41.59 -33.77
C GLN A 417 -56.08 -40.75 -34.93
N LEU A 418 -54.76 -40.51 -35.04
CA LEU A 418 -53.64 -41.35 -35.54
C LEU A 418 -53.53 -41.46 -37.08
N THR A 419 -52.62 -40.67 -37.69
CA THR A 419 -51.87 -40.98 -38.92
C THR A 419 -50.45 -40.37 -38.86
N LYS A 420 -49.41 -41.18 -39.10
CA LYS A 420 -47.94 -40.95 -38.96
C LYS A 420 -47.30 -40.33 -40.25
N PRO A 421 -45.94 -40.26 -40.42
CA PRO A 421 -44.88 -39.52 -39.69
C PRO A 421 -43.90 -38.76 -40.65
N ILE A 422 -42.91 -37.99 -40.12
CA ILE A 422 -41.54 -37.68 -40.63
C ILE A 422 -40.98 -36.60 -39.66
N VAL A 423 -40.27 -36.94 -38.57
CA VAL A 423 -38.83 -37.22 -38.38
C VAL A 423 -37.96 -35.97 -38.08
N PHE A 424 -37.32 -36.02 -36.90
CA PHE A 424 -36.24 -35.21 -36.30
C PHE A 424 -36.53 -33.84 -35.67
N ALA A 425 -36.82 -33.86 -34.36
CA ALA A 425 -36.19 -32.95 -33.40
C ALA A 425 -35.86 -33.77 -32.14
N ALA A 426 -34.57 -33.83 -31.80
CA ALA A 426 -34.04 -34.59 -30.69
C ALA A 426 -34.70 -34.17 -29.38
N TYR A 427 -35.19 -35.15 -28.62
CA TYR A 427 -35.59 -34.98 -27.23
C TYR A 427 -34.38 -34.46 -26.44
N THR A 428 -34.47 -33.23 -25.95
CA THR A 428 -33.69 -32.79 -24.78
C THR A 428 -34.19 -33.60 -23.60
N ILE A 429 -33.51 -34.69 -23.28
CA ILE A 429 -33.66 -35.35 -21.99
C ILE A 429 -33.17 -34.32 -20.97
N HIS A 430 -34.11 -33.64 -20.30
CA HIS A 430 -33.83 -33.01 -19.02
C HIS A 430 -33.49 -34.15 -18.05
N THR A 431 -32.22 -34.52 -18.02
CA THR A 431 -31.67 -35.32 -16.93
C THR A 431 -31.95 -34.52 -15.66
N MET A 432 -32.85 -35.00 -14.81
CA MET A 432 -33.06 -34.46 -13.47
C MET A 432 -31.70 -34.46 -12.78
N ALA A 433 -31.03 -33.31 -12.74
CA ALA A 433 -29.77 -33.16 -12.04
C ALA A 433 -30.06 -33.48 -10.56
N SER A 434 -29.36 -34.47 -10.03
CA SER A 434 -29.36 -34.78 -8.60
C SER A 434 -29.22 -33.48 -7.80
N ALA A 435 -30.04 -33.30 -6.77
CA ALA A 435 -29.89 -32.17 -5.85
C ALA A 435 -28.45 -32.17 -5.30
N LEU A 436 -27.70 -31.11 -5.59
CA LEU A 436 -26.32 -30.95 -5.09
C LEU A 436 -26.35 -30.80 -3.56
N THR A 437 -25.31 -31.30 -2.92
CA THR A 437 -25.05 -31.20 -1.48
C THR A 437 -23.59 -30.84 -1.24
N LEU A 438 -23.23 -30.46 -0.01
CA LEU A 438 -21.86 -30.17 0.37
C LEU A 438 -20.89 -31.34 0.11
N GLN A 439 -21.40 -32.58 0.11
CA GLN A 439 -20.61 -33.79 -0.14
C GLN A 439 -20.64 -34.24 -1.61
N SER A 440 -21.26 -33.44 -2.50
CA SER A 440 -21.27 -33.74 -3.94
C SER A 440 -19.85 -33.70 -4.50
N LYS A 441 -19.56 -34.64 -5.39
CA LYS A 441 -18.26 -34.77 -6.05
C LYS A 441 -18.43 -34.82 -7.56
N LYS A 442 -17.38 -34.42 -8.27
CA LYS A 442 -17.26 -34.48 -9.74
C LYS A 442 -16.22 -35.53 -10.10
N LYS A 443 -16.56 -36.41 -11.05
CA LYS A 443 -15.64 -37.42 -11.56
C LYS A 443 -14.63 -36.80 -12.52
N LEU A 444 -13.35 -37.09 -12.30
CA LEU A 444 -12.20 -36.67 -13.11
C LEU A 444 -11.90 -37.69 -14.21
N ASN A 445 -11.10 -37.27 -15.21
CA ASN A 445 -10.71 -38.11 -16.34
C ASN A 445 -9.90 -39.35 -15.93
N ASN A 446 -9.11 -39.26 -14.86
CA ASN A 446 -8.38 -40.39 -14.26
C ASN A 446 -9.26 -41.27 -13.34
N GLY A 447 -10.57 -41.03 -13.28
CA GLY A 447 -11.53 -41.83 -12.52
C GLY A 447 -11.68 -41.46 -11.04
N LEU A 448 -10.84 -40.57 -10.51
CA LEU A 448 -10.97 -40.03 -9.15
C LEU A 448 -12.15 -39.06 -9.06
N GLU A 449 -12.52 -38.70 -7.83
CA GLU A 449 -13.61 -37.76 -7.57
C GLU A 449 -13.09 -36.56 -6.76
N ILE A 450 -13.45 -35.35 -7.20
CA ILE A 450 -13.13 -34.09 -6.51
C ILE A 450 -14.39 -33.49 -5.89
N PRO A 451 -14.37 -33.00 -4.63
CA PRO A 451 -15.49 -32.25 -4.07
C PRO A 451 -15.83 -31.02 -4.91
N VAL A 452 -17.13 -30.72 -5.08
CA VAL A 452 -17.56 -29.60 -5.96
C VAL A 452 -17.43 -28.22 -5.32
N LEU A 453 -17.06 -28.15 -4.03
CA LEU A 453 -16.77 -26.91 -3.31
C LEU A 453 -15.46 -27.09 -2.54
N GLY A 454 -14.49 -26.22 -2.80
CA GLY A 454 -13.21 -26.20 -2.11
C GLY A 454 -13.02 -24.97 -1.25
N TYR A 455 -12.04 -25.02 -0.35
CA TYR A 455 -11.67 -23.92 0.53
C TYR A 455 -10.28 -23.42 0.16
N GLY A 456 -10.18 -22.14 -0.23
CA GLY A 456 -8.93 -21.52 -0.69
C GLY A 456 -8.09 -20.98 0.46
N LEU A 457 -6.77 -21.23 0.43
CA LEU A 457 -5.81 -20.77 1.44
C LEU A 457 -4.97 -19.57 0.99
N TRP A 458 -5.22 -19.00 -0.20
CA TRP A 458 -4.46 -17.85 -0.69
C TRP A 458 -4.56 -16.64 0.26
N LYS A 459 -3.44 -15.95 0.49
CA LYS A 459 -3.29 -14.83 1.45
C LYS A 459 -3.67 -15.15 2.91
N ILE A 460 -3.82 -16.42 3.31
CA ILE A 460 -3.92 -16.77 4.73
C ILE A 460 -2.52 -16.85 5.33
N ALA A 461 -2.28 -16.12 6.42
CA ALA A 461 -0.99 -16.12 7.12
C ALA A 461 -0.60 -17.56 7.55
N PRO A 462 0.67 -17.96 7.42
CA PRO A 462 1.12 -19.32 7.77
C PRO A 462 0.72 -19.75 9.18
N GLU A 463 0.74 -18.83 10.14
CA GLU A 463 0.44 -19.07 11.55
C GLU A 463 -1.05 -19.35 11.80
N GLN A 464 -1.94 -18.86 10.93
CA GLN A 464 -3.40 -19.02 11.03
C GLN A 464 -3.93 -20.19 10.20
N ALA A 465 -3.14 -20.70 9.25
CA ALA A 465 -3.59 -21.64 8.24
C ALA A 465 -4.10 -22.97 8.84
N GLU A 466 -3.46 -23.49 9.89
CA GLU A 466 -3.92 -24.71 10.56
C GLU A 466 -5.28 -24.52 11.23
N GLU A 467 -5.46 -23.42 11.96
CA GLU A 467 -6.72 -23.14 12.64
C GLU A 467 -7.86 -22.99 11.64
N VAL A 468 -7.67 -22.14 10.63
CA VAL A 468 -8.72 -21.80 9.67
C VAL A 468 -9.05 -22.98 8.76
N ALA A 469 -8.06 -23.73 8.28
CA ALA A 469 -8.30 -24.96 7.53
C ALA A 469 -9.01 -26.02 8.40
N GLY A 470 -8.65 -26.12 9.68
CA GLY A 470 -9.33 -26.98 10.64
C GLY A 470 -10.80 -26.59 10.84
N GLN A 471 -11.11 -25.28 10.89
CA GLN A 471 -12.49 -24.79 10.93
C GLN A 471 -13.26 -25.15 9.65
N ALA A 472 -12.65 -24.99 8.47
CA ALA A 472 -13.26 -25.40 7.21
C ALA A 472 -13.63 -26.90 7.20
N LEU A 473 -12.71 -27.77 7.64
CA LEU A 473 -12.97 -29.22 7.76
C LEU A 473 -14.11 -29.53 8.74
N LYS A 474 -14.17 -28.81 9.88
CA LYS A 474 -15.24 -28.94 10.89
C LYS A 474 -16.62 -28.58 10.37
N VAL A 475 -16.74 -27.53 9.54
CA VAL A 475 -18.04 -27.14 8.96
C VAL A 475 -18.44 -27.99 7.74
N GLY A 476 -17.58 -28.93 7.33
CA GLY A 476 -17.90 -29.95 6.34
C GLY A 476 -17.19 -29.83 5.00
N TYR A 477 -16.25 -28.88 4.82
CA TYR A 477 -15.39 -28.88 3.63
C TYR A 477 -14.56 -30.16 3.57
N ARG A 478 -14.34 -30.64 2.35
CA ARG A 478 -13.51 -31.81 2.06
C ARG A 478 -12.47 -31.55 0.99
N HIS A 479 -12.30 -30.30 0.57
CA HIS A 479 -11.28 -29.89 -0.39
C HIS A 479 -10.56 -28.64 0.10
N LEU A 480 -9.25 -28.74 0.28
CA LEU A 480 -8.38 -27.64 0.69
C LEU A 480 -7.43 -27.31 -0.47
N ASP A 481 -7.48 -26.06 -0.95
CA ASP A 481 -6.63 -25.56 -2.03
C ASP A 481 -5.52 -24.66 -1.49
N SER A 482 -4.27 -25.08 -1.69
CA SER A 482 -3.07 -24.33 -1.33
C SER A 482 -2.08 -24.28 -2.51
N ALA A 483 -0.88 -23.76 -2.27
CA ALA A 483 0.24 -23.78 -3.19
C ALA A 483 1.54 -23.48 -2.43
N ALA A 484 2.66 -23.97 -2.97
CA ALA A 484 4.01 -23.67 -2.48
C ALA A 484 4.29 -22.19 -2.25
N SER A 485 3.82 -21.34 -3.17
CA SER A 485 4.00 -19.89 -3.10
C SER A 485 3.24 -19.22 -1.95
N TYR A 486 2.24 -19.89 -1.37
CA TYR A 486 1.41 -19.33 -0.31
C TYR A 486 2.11 -19.42 1.05
N LYS A 487 3.17 -20.25 1.15
CA LYS A 487 3.98 -20.48 2.36
C LYS A 487 3.18 -20.97 3.56
N ASN A 488 2.00 -21.55 3.34
CA ASN A 488 1.09 -21.99 4.38
C ASN A 488 0.66 -23.47 4.26
N GLU A 489 1.36 -24.24 3.42
CA GLU A 489 1.10 -25.68 3.21
C GLU A 489 1.29 -26.50 4.48
N ALA A 490 2.30 -26.15 5.29
CA ALA A 490 2.53 -26.82 6.58
C ALA A 490 1.32 -26.72 7.51
N GLY A 491 0.63 -25.56 7.54
CA GLY A 491 -0.59 -25.38 8.32
C GLY A 491 -1.77 -26.17 7.76
N ALA A 492 -1.92 -26.23 6.44
CA ALA A 492 -2.94 -27.07 5.80
C ALA A 492 -2.72 -28.57 6.12
N GLY A 493 -1.47 -29.04 6.01
CA GLY A 493 -1.09 -30.40 6.41
C GLY A 493 -1.32 -30.66 7.90
N GLY A 494 -1.00 -29.69 8.76
CA GLY A 494 -1.32 -29.71 10.18
C GLY A 494 -2.81 -29.94 10.44
N ALA A 495 -3.67 -29.14 9.80
CA ALA A 495 -5.13 -29.27 9.93
C ALA A 495 -5.64 -30.65 9.50
N ILE A 496 -5.12 -31.19 8.40
CA ILE A 496 -5.48 -32.52 7.89
C ILE A 496 -5.07 -33.61 8.88
N ARG A 497 -3.85 -33.57 9.40
CA ARG A 497 -3.36 -34.57 10.38
C ARG A 497 -4.05 -34.46 11.74
N SER A 498 -4.41 -33.24 12.13
CA SER A 498 -5.13 -32.94 13.38
C SER A 498 -6.62 -33.35 13.30
N ALA A 499 -7.20 -33.51 12.12
CA ALA A 499 -8.58 -33.91 11.89
C ALA A 499 -8.81 -35.43 12.08
N LYS A 500 -8.66 -35.92 13.32
CA LYS A 500 -8.77 -37.35 13.67
C LYS A 500 -10.12 -37.99 13.34
N ASP A 501 -11.18 -37.20 13.27
CA ASP A 501 -12.55 -37.67 13.00
C ASP A 501 -12.86 -37.77 11.50
N ILE A 502 -11.93 -37.40 10.62
CA ILE A 502 -12.12 -37.43 9.16
C ILE A 502 -11.01 -38.28 8.55
N PRO A 503 -11.32 -39.39 7.87
CA PRO A 503 -10.31 -40.18 7.17
C PRO A 503 -9.56 -39.33 6.14
N ARG A 504 -8.22 -39.48 6.06
CA ARG A 504 -7.39 -38.76 5.07
C ARG A 504 -7.90 -38.93 3.64
N SER A 505 -8.44 -40.09 3.28
CA SER A 505 -9.02 -40.40 1.97
C SER A 505 -10.31 -39.63 1.64
N GLU A 506 -10.93 -38.98 2.63
CA GLU A 506 -12.08 -38.11 2.41
C GLU A 506 -11.69 -36.65 2.19
N ILE A 507 -10.45 -36.25 2.51
CA ILE A 507 -9.96 -34.89 2.33
C ILE A 507 -9.17 -34.84 1.03
N PHE A 508 -9.52 -33.91 0.15
CA PHE A 508 -8.86 -33.64 -1.12
C PHE A 508 -7.93 -32.44 -0.95
N PHE A 509 -6.61 -32.66 -0.96
CA PHE A 509 -5.61 -31.60 -0.83
C PHE A 509 -5.00 -31.25 -2.18
N THR A 510 -5.03 -29.95 -2.52
CA THR A 510 -4.46 -29.41 -3.75
C THR A 510 -3.25 -28.52 -3.45
N SER A 511 -2.17 -28.72 -4.21
CA SER A 511 -0.99 -27.85 -4.23
C SER A 511 -0.56 -27.54 -5.66
N LYS A 512 0.41 -26.63 -5.82
CA LYS A 512 0.85 -26.12 -7.12
C LYS A 512 2.37 -25.94 -7.19
N VAL A 513 2.94 -26.38 -8.32
CA VAL A 513 4.35 -26.19 -8.67
C VAL A 513 4.59 -24.76 -9.13
N ARG A 514 5.52 -24.07 -8.47
CA ARG A 514 5.92 -22.70 -8.82
C ARG A 514 6.96 -22.63 -9.94
N TRP A 515 7.96 -23.50 -9.89
CA TRP A 515 9.10 -23.48 -10.81
C TRP A 515 8.86 -24.46 -11.97
N ILE A 516 8.58 -23.93 -13.16
CA ILE A 516 8.09 -24.70 -14.30
C ILE A 516 9.25 -25.21 -15.15
N HIS A 517 9.95 -26.21 -14.61
CA HIS A 517 10.90 -27.08 -15.30
C HIS A 517 10.94 -28.43 -14.56
N TYR A 518 11.56 -29.45 -15.14
CA TYR A 518 11.55 -30.82 -14.59
C TYR A 518 12.02 -30.90 -13.13
N ASP A 519 13.24 -30.44 -12.84
CA ASP A 519 13.80 -30.51 -11.48
C ASP A 519 12.96 -29.71 -10.46
N GLY A 520 12.48 -28.53 -10.86
CA GLY A 520 11.68 -27.66 -10.00
C GLY A 520 10.33 -28.28 -9.64
N ALA A 521 9.68 -28.97 -10.58
CA ALA A 521 8.46 -29.71 -10.33
C ALA A 521 8.69 -30.92 -9.42
N LYS A 522 9.74 -31.70 -9.69
CA LYS A 522 10.12 -32.86 -8.88
C LYS A 522 10.44 -32.48 -7.44
N ASP A 523 11.30 -31.49 -7.24
CA ASP A 523 11.68 -31.01 -5.90
C ASP A 523 10.49 -30.44 -5.14
N GLN A 524 9.58 -29.73 -5.82
CA GLN A 524 8.40 -29.17 -5.18
C GLN A 524 7.43 -30.24 -4.68
N VAL A 525 7.25 -31.35 -5.41
CA VAL A 525 6.41 -32.47 -4.94
C VAL A 525 6.97 -33.05 -3.64
N GLU A 526 8.27 -33.35 -3.57
CA GLU A 526 8.90 -33.86 -2.35
C GLU A 526 8.79 -32.86 -1.20
N LYS A 527 9.09 -31.58 -1.48
CA LYS A 527 9.02 -30.52 -0.49
C LYS A 527 7.61 -30.39 0.09
N THR A 528 6.59 -30.43 -0.76
CA THR A 528 5.19 -30.34 -0.34
C THR A 528 4.82 -31.50 0.58
N LEU A 529 5.19 -32.75 0.22
CA LEU A 529 4.96 -33.92 1.07
C LEU A 529 5.66 -33.80 2.43
N ASN A 530 6.90 -33.32 2.44
CA ASN A 530 7.68 -33.13 3.67
C ASN A 530 7.08 -32.04 4.58
N GLU A 531 6.74 -30.87 4.01
CA GLU A 531 6.18 -29.75 4.77
C GLU A 531 4.77 -30.06 5.29
N THR A 532 3.94 -30.68 4.46
CA THR A 532 2.56 -31.07 4.82
C THR A 532 2.50 -32.36 5.62
N GLY A 533 3.60 -33.11 5.76
CA GLY A 533 3.64 -34.41 6.44
C GLY A 533 2.58 -35.41 5.95
N LEU A 534 2.17 -35.32 4.68
CA LEU A 534 1.18 -36.22 4.07
C LEU A 534 1.90 -37.32 3.27
N ASP A 535 1.26 -38.49 3.19
CA ASP A 535 1.79 -39.62 2.40
C ASP A 535 1.59 -39.43 0.89
N TYR A 536 0.58 -38.65 0.50
CA TYR A 536 0.26 -38.34 -0.89
C TYR A 536 -0.48 -37.00 -1.01
N ILE A 537 -0.43 -36.44 -2.22
CA ILE A 537 -1.15 -35.23 -2.63
C ILE A 537 -2.29 -35.63 -3.58
N ASP A 538 -3.51 -35.14 -3.37
CA ASP A 538 -4.65 -35.51 -4.20
C ASP A 538 -4.58 -34.87 -5.59
N LEU A 539 -4.18 -33.60 -5.64
CA LEU A 539 -4.02 -32.83 -6.88
C LEU A 539 -2.78 -31.94 -6.84
N MET A 540 -1.92 -32.08 -7.84
CA MET A 540 -0.80 -31.17 -8.09
C MET A 540 -1.00 -30.44 -9.42
N LEU A 541 -0.95 -29.11 -9.39
CA LEU A 541 -1.12 -28.27 -10.58
C LEU A 541 0.19 -27.58 -10.97
N LEU A 542 0.43 -27.36 -12.26
CA LEU A 542 1.42 -26.37 -12.70
C LEU A 542 0.82 -24.97 -12.49
N HIS A 543 1.39 -24.15 -11.60
CA HIS A 543 0.75 -22.91 -11.12
C HIS A 543 0.56 -21.82 -12.19
N CYS A 544 1.47 -21.77 -13.17
CA CYS A 544 1.41 -20.83 -14.27
C CYS A 544 2.21 -21.36 -15.49
N PRO A 545 2.07 -20.76 -16.68
CA PRO A 545 2.73 -21.25 -17.89
C PRO A 545 4.18 -20.74 -18.08
N TYR A 546 4.84 -20.24 -17.03
CA TYR A 546 6.13 -19.57 -17.12
C TYR A 546 7.33 -20.52 -17.00
N GLY A 547 7.73 -21.11 -18.13
CA GLY A 547 8.92 -21.96 -18.23
C GLY A 547 9.47 -22.11 -19.66
N GLY A 548 8.86 -21.43 -20.64
CA GLY A 548 9.01 -21.78 -22.05
C GLY A 548 8.42 -23.17 -22.36
N SER A 549 8.40 -23.54 -23.64
CA SER A 549 7.85 -24.82 -24.11
C SER A 549 8.56 -26.02 -23.44
N GLU A 550 9.89 -26.07 -23.49
CA GLU A 550 10.69 -27.14 -22.87
C GLU A 550 10.48 -27.24 -21.35
N GLY A 551 10.44 -26.12 -20.65
CA GLY A 551 10.19 -26.11 -19.20
C GLY A 551 8.79 -26.63 -18.85
N ARG A 552 7.77 -26.26 -19.63
CA ARG A 552 6.40 -26.79 -19.47
C ARG A 552 6.33 -28.29 -19.75
N LYS A 553 6.98 -28.79 -20.81
CA LYS A 553 7.08 -30.23 -21.09
C LYS A 553 7.76 -30.97 -19.95
N GLY A 554 8.93 -30.52 -19.51
CA GLY A 554 9.69 -31.17 -18.43
C GLY A 554 8.97 -31.13 -17.08
N ALA A 555 8.32 -30.01 -16.73
CA ALA A 555 7.53 -29.92 -15.50
C ALA A 555 6.33 -30.88 -15.53
N TRP A 556 5.66 -31.00 -16.68
CA TRP A 556 4.55 -31.94 -16.86
C TRP A 556 5.02 -33.39 -16.74
N GLU A 557 6.14 -33.74 -17.39
CA GLU A 557 6.75 -35.06 -17.30
C GLU A 557 7.04 -35.46 -15.84
N ALA A 558 7.60 -34.55 -15.04
CA ALA A 558 7.88 -34.79 -13.62
C ALA A 558 6.58 -35.05 -12.82
N LEU A 559 5.49 -34.36 -13.14
CA LEU A 559 4.19 -34.62 -12.51
C LEU A 559 3.60 -35.98 -12.92
N VAL A 560 3.78 -36.41 -14.18
CA VAL A 560 3.39 -37.75 -14.63
C VAL A 560 4.17 -38.82 -13.88
N GLU A 561 5.48 -38.67 -13.72
CA GLU A 561 6.30 -39.58 -12.90
C GLU A 561 5.87 -39.62 -11.43
N ALA A 562 5.58 -38.46 -10.83
CA ALA A 562 5.08 -38.37 -9.46
C ALA A 562 3.70 -39.05 -9.30
N GLN A 563 2.88 -39.02 -10.35
CA GLN A 563 1.60 -39.73 -10.39
C GLN A 563 1.80 -41.26 -10.47
N GLU A 564 2.70 -41.73 -11.34
CA GLU A 564 3.03 -43.16 -11.44
C GLU A 564 3.66 -43.70 -10.15
N ALA A 565 4.48 -42.88 -9.46
CA ALA A 565 5.05 -43.20 -8.16
C ALA A 565 4.02 -43.18 -7.01
N GLY A 566 2.78 -42.75 -7.25
CA GLY A 566 1.69 -42.70 -6.27
C GLY A 566 1.77 -41.55 -5.26
N LYS A 567 2.78 -40.67 -5.40
CA LYS A 567 2.99 -39.46 -4.58
C LYS A 567 1.92 -38.40 -4.85
N VAL A 568 1.45 -38.33 -6.09
CA VAL A 568 0.36 -37.47 -6.53
C VAL A 568 -0.76 -38.34 -7.11
N LYS A 569 -2.03 -38.08 -6.82
CA LYS A 569 -3.15 -38.87 -7.37
C LYS A 569 -3.67 -38.31 -8.69
N SER A 570 -3.76 -36.99 -8.80
CA SER A 570 -4.22 -36.29 -10.00
C SER A 570 -3.32 -35.11 -10.34
N ILE A 571 -3.22 -34.80 -11.63
CA ILE A 571 -2.39 -33.71 -12.14
C ILE A 571 -3.20 -32.78 -13.05
N GLY A 572 -2.78 -31.53 -13.11
CA GLY A 572 -3.49 -30.49 -13.85
C GLY A 572 -2.68 -29.21 -14.00
N VAL A 573 -3.35 -28.12 -14.38
CA VAL A 573 -2.72 -26.82 -14.62
C VAL A 573 -3.50 -25.68 -13.97
N SER A 574 -2.86 -24.54 -13.79
CA SER A 574 -3.51 -23.30 -13.34
C SER A 574 -3.03 -22.15 -14.22
N ASN A 575 -3.98 -21.32 -14.65
CA ASN A 575 -3.74 -20.11 -15.43
C ASN A 575 -3.11 -20.32 -16.82
N TYR A 576 -3.42 -21.43 -17.49
CA TYR A 576 -2.97 -21.69 -18.87
C TYR A 576 -4.00 -21.15 -19.87
N GLY A 577 -3.62 -20.16 -20.68
CA GLY A 577 -4.43 -19.76 -21.84
C GLY A 577 -4.59 -20.88 -22.88
N VAL A 578 -5.56 -20.74 -23.79
CA VAL A 578 -5.87 -21.76 -24.81
C VAL A 578 -4.64 -22.19 -25.61
N HIS A 579 -3.78 -21.26 -26.00
CA HIS A 579 -2.54 -21.58 -26.72
C HIS A 579 -1.55 -22.40 -25.89
N HIS A 580 -1.45 -22.16 -24.58
CA HIS A 580 -0.64 -22.98 -23.68
C HIS A 580 -1.25 -24.38 -23.49
N LEU A 581 -2.57 -24.48 -23.43
CA LEU A 581 -3.28 -25.76 -23.33
C LEU A 581 -3.11 -26.61 -24.59
N ASP A 582 -3.19 -25.98 -25.77
CA ASP A 582 -2.96 -26.64 -27.06
C ASP A 582 -1.50 -27.13 -27.19
N GLU A 583 -0.53 -26.35 -26.70
CA GLU A 583 0.87 -26.77 -26.64
C GLU A 583 1.06 -27.95 -25.67
N LEU A 584 0.49 -27.88 -24.47
CA LEU A 584 0.59 -28.97 -23.50
C LEU A 584 -0.07 -30.25 -24.01
N GLU A 585 -1.19 -30.18 -24.73
CA GLU A 585 -1.81 -31.35 -25.39
C GLU A 585 -0.89 -31.98 -26.45
N LYS A 586 -0.04 -31.19 -27.12
CA LYS A 586 1.01 -31.73 -28.01
C LYS A 586 2.10 -32.41 -27.21
N HIS A 587 2.60 -31.78 -26.15
CA HIS A 587 3.62 -32.39 -25.28
C HIS A 587 3.14 -33.68 -24.60
N ILE A 588 1.87 -33.76 -24.22
CA ILE A 588 1.26 -35.00 -23.70
C ILE A 588 1.35 -36.12 -24.74
N LYS A 589 1.02 -35.83 -26.03
CA LYS A 589 1.12 -36.82 -27.11
C LYS A 589 2.56 -37.24 -27.38
N GLU A 590 3.48 -36.29 -27.40
CA GLU A 590 4.91 -36.58 -27.51
C GLU A 590 5.38 -37.52 -26.38
N LEU A 591 5.00 -37.22 -25.14
CA LEU A 591 5.32 -38.08 -23.98
C LEU A 591 4.64 -39.45 -24.07
N GLU A 592 3.43 -39.57 -24.62
CA GLU A 592 2.80 -40.86 -24.89
C GLU A 592 3.61 -41.70 -25.89
N GLU A 593 4.11 -41.07 -26.96
CA GLU A 593 4.96 -41.71 -27.96
C GLU A 593 6.32 -42.12 -27.38
N GLU A 594 6.96 -41.23 -26.61
CA GLU A 594 8.25 -41.45 -25.95
C GLU A 594 8.18 -42.54 -24.85
N ARG A 595 7.06 -42.62 -24.12
CA ARG A 595 6.93 -43.48 -22.91
C ARG A 595 6.12 -44.77 -23.13
N GLY A 596 5.88 -45.15 -24.38
CA GLY A 596 5.39 -46.50 -24.71
C GLY A 596 3.87 -46.66 -24.77
N GLY A 597 3.13 -45.61 -25.11
CA GLY A 597 1.76 -45.72 -25.61
C GLY A 597 0.73 -44.84 -24.90
N LYS A 598 -0.51 -44.89 -25.42
CA LYS A 598 -1.64 -44.07 -24.98
C LYS A 598 -1.85 -44.11 -23.46
N GLY A 599 -2.02 -42.95 -22.85
CA GLY A 599 -2.19 -42.74 -21.41
C GLY A 599 -0.87 -42.54 -20.64
N LYS A 600 0.29 -42.81 -21.25
CA LYS A 600 1.61 -42.66 -20.59
C LYS A 600 2.12 -41.23 -20.50
N GLY A 601 1.54 -40.30 -21.25
CA GLY A 601 1.81 -38.86 -21.12
C GLY A 601 0.97 -38.16 -20.05
N GLY A 602 0.14 -38.88 -19.30
CA GLY A 602 -0.80 -38.32 -18.33
C GLY A 602 -2.00 -37.63 -18.98
N ALA A 603 -2.81 -36.96 -18.16
CA ALA A 603 -3.98 -36.21 -18.62
C ALA A 603 -4.21 -34.97 -17.75
N ILE A 604 -4.67 -33.88 -18.36
CA ILE A 604 -5.13 -32.70 -17.64
C ILE A 604 -6.48 -33.04 -17.00
N ASN A 605 -6.49 -33.29 -15.70
CA ASN A 605 -7.71 -33.68 -14.98
C ASN A 605 -8.47 -32.47 -14.44
N VAL A 606 -7.72 -31.46 -13.99
CA VAL A 606 -8.23 -30.24 -13.40
C VAL A 606 -7.49 -29.05 -13.99
N ALA A 607 -8.21 -27.97 -14.25
CA ALA A 607 -7.62 -26.71 -14.62
C ALA A 607 -8.23 -25.57 -13.80
N GLN A 608 -7.38 -24.76 -13.18
CA GLN A 608 -7.79 -23.75 -12.19
C GLN A 608 -7.57 -22.32 -12.71
N TYR A 609 -8.60 -21.47 -12.64
CA TYR A 609 -8.60 -20.10 -13.17
C TYR A 609 -9.38 -19.13 -12.28
N GLU A 610 -9.11 -17.83 -12.44
CA GLU A 610 -10.01 -16.78 -12.00
C GLU A 610 -11.27 -16.81 -12.85
N ILE A 611 -12.41 -17.23 -12.28
CA ILE A 611 -13.69 -17.27 -12.98
C ILE A 611 -14.78 -16.74 -12.06
N HIS A 612 -15.47 -15.72 -12.55
CA HIS A 612 -16.64 -15.10 -11.93
C HIS A 612 -17.47 -14.40 -13.02
N PRO A 613 -18.67 -13.86 -12.73
CA PRO A 613 -19.57 -13.38 -13.79
C PRO A 613 -19.01 -12.26 -14.69
N TRP A 614 -18.07 -11.46 -14.19
CA TRP A 614 -17.33 -10.41 -14.93
C TRP A 614 -15.99 -10.86 -15.55
N CYS A 615 -15.66 -12.14 -15.45
CA CYS A 615 -14.47 -12.74 -16.04
C CYS A 615 -14.79 -14.22 -16.34
N ALA A 616 -15.71 -14.45 -17.29
CA ALA A 616 -16.28 -15.78 -17.54
C ALA A 616 -15.31 -16.73 -18.26
N ARG A 617 -14.30 -16.19 -18.97
CA ARG A 617 -13.27 -16.94 -19.73
C ARG A 617 -13.86 -18.01 -20.66
N ASN A 618 -14.86 -17.61 -21.44
CA ASN A 618 -15.69 -18.51 -22.24
C ASN A 618 -14.87 -19.37 -23.23
N ASP A 619 -13.79 -18.84 -23.80
CA ASP A 619 -12.87 -19.56 -24.68
C ASP A 619 -12.16 -20.73 -23.97
N ILE A 620 -11.58 -20.47 -22.79
CA ILE A 620 -10.90 -21.46 -21.96
C ILE A 620 -11.90 -22.48 -21.42
N VAL A 621 -13.06 -22.03 -20.91
CA VAL A 621 -14.11 -22.90 -20.38
C VAL A 621 -14.60 -23.88 -21.45
N GLN A 622 -14.88 -23.40 -22.66
CA GLN A 622 -15.31 -24.27 -23.77
C GLN A 622 -14.24 -25.30 -24.14
N TRP A 623 -12.97 -24.91 -24.17
CA TRP A 623 -11.86 -25.80 -24.45
C TRP A 623 -11.78 -26.95 -23.43
N LEU A 624 -11.94 -26.64 -22.15
CA LEU A 624 -11.87 -27.57 -21.02
C LEU A 624 -13.08 -28.49 -20.96
N GLN A 625 -14.29 -27.96 -21.13
CA GLN A 625 -15.54 -28.74 -21.13
C GLN A 625 -15.55 -29.78 -22.25
N LYS A 626 -15.08 -29.43 -23.45
CA LYS A 626 -14.97 -30.36 -24.58
C LYS A 626 -14.08 -31.57 -24.29
N ARG A 627 -13.12 -31.42 -23.36
CA ARG A 627 -12.16 -32.45 -22.92
C ARG A 627 -12.49 -33.05 -21.56
N ASN A 628 -13.68 -32.75 -21.02
CA ASN A 628 -14.15 -33.21 -19.72
C ASN A 628 -13.15 -32.90 -18.57
N VAL A 629 -12.43 -31.78 -18.67
CA VAL A 629 -11.52 -31.31 -17.62
C VAL A 629 -12.33 -30.60 -16.55
N ALA A 630 -12.10 -30.91 -15.28
CA ALA A 630 -12.75 -30.19 -14.19
C ALA A 630 -12.20 -28.77 -14.09
N ILE A 631 -13.08 -27.81 -13.84
CA ILE A 631 -12.74 -26.38 -13.80
C ILE A 631 -12.87 -25.91 -12.36
N GLU A 632 -11.75 -25.50 -11.76
CA GLU A 632 -11.73 -24.84 -10.47
C GLU A 632 -11.73 -23.32 -10.67
N ALA A 633 -12.58 -22.63 -9.92
CA ALA A 633 -12.76 -21.18 -9.97
C ALA A 633 -12.23 -20.55 -8.68
N TYR A 634 -11.03 -19.95 -8.73
CA TYR A 634 -10.53 -19.12 -7.63
C TYR A 634 -11.06 -17.68 -7.76
N SER A 635 -10.99 -16.93 -6.65
CA SER A 635 -11.63 -15.62 -6.50
C SER A 635 -13.11 -15.59 -6.93
N PRO A 636 -13.94 -16.60 -6.58
CA PRO A 636 -15.33 -16.65 -7.05
C PRO A 636 -16.20 -15.51 -6.48
N LEU A 637 -15.70 -14.82 -5.44
CA LEU A 637 -16.35 -13.69 -4.78
C LEU A 637 -15.83 -12.33 -5.28
N VAL A 638 -15.00 -12.32 -6.34
CA VAL A 638 -14.45 -11.08 -6.96
C VAL A 638 -13.73 -10.18 -5.97
N ARG A 639 -13.12 -10.77 -4.92
CA ARG A 639 -12.49 -10.06 -3.79
C ARG A 639 -13.37 -9.00 -3.10
N GLY A 640 -14.67 -9.04 -3.35
CA GLY A 640 -15.63 -8.06 -2.87
C GLY A 640 -15.78 -6.78 -3.68
N GLU A 641 -15.04 -6.62 -4.78
CA GLU A 641 -15.10 -5.42 -5.63
C GLU A 641 -16.45 -5.21 -6.34
N ARG A 642 -17.36 -6.19 -6.28
CA ARG A 642 -18.69 -6.17 -6.92
C ARG A 642 -19.86 -6.14 -5.93
N TRP A 643 -19.60 -5.89 -4.65
CA TRP A 643 -20.67 -5.66 -3.67
C TRP A 643 -21.52 -4.45 -4.03
N GLY A 644 -22.84 -4.59 -3.97
CA GLY A 644 -23.77 -3.54 -4.35
C GLY A 644 -23.99 -3.39 -5.86
N ASP A 645 -23.48 -4.30 -6.69
CA ASP A 645 -23.88 -4.37 -8.10
C ASP A 645 -25.40 -4.55 -8.20
N LYS A 646 -26.04 -3.82 -9.12
CA LYS A 646 -27.51 -3.77 -9.22
C LYS A 646 -28.11 -5.14 -9.54
N THR A 647 -27.47 -5.92 -10.40
CA THR A 647 -27.95 -7.24 -10.81
C THR A 647 -27.72 -8.23 -9.68
N LEU A 648 -26.53 -8.22 -9.08
CA LEU A 648 -26.20 -9.09 -7.95
C LEU A 648 -27.10 -8.85 -6.73
N ASN A 649 -27.32 -7.58 -6.37
CA ASN A 649 -28.18 -7.17 -5.27
C ASN A 649 -29.65 -7.56 -5.51
N ALA A 650 -30.15 -7.36 -6.74
CA ALA A 650 -31.51 -7.78 -7.10
C ALA A 650 -31.69 -9.32 -6.98
N LEU A 651 -30.65 -10.10 -7.32
CA LEU A 651 -30.68 -11.56 -7.13
C LEU A 651 -30.57 -11.94 -5.65
N ALA A 652 -29.71 -11.27 -4.88
CA ALA A 652 -29.60 -11.46 -3.43
C ALA A 652 -30.95 -11.26 -2.73
N ASP A 653 -31.65 -10.17 -3.06
CA ASP A 653 -33.00 -9.87 -2.57
C ASP A 653 -34.04 -10.90 -3.04
N LYS A 654 -34.02 -11.27 -4.34
CA LYS A 654 -34.95 -12.24 -4.93
C LYS A 654 -34.89 -13.60 -4.24
N TYR A 655 -33.69 -14.06 -3.87
CA TYR A 655 -33.48 -15.37 -3.27
C TYR A 655 -33.34 -15.34 -1.74
N GLY A 656 -33.28 -14.16 -1.12
CA GLY A 656 -33.07 -14.01 0.32
C GLY A 656 -31.70 -14.56 0.77
N LYS A 657 -30.67 -14.33 -0.04
CA LYS A 657 -29.30 -14.85 0.15
C LYS A 657 -28.29 -13.72 0.09
N SER A 658 -27.10 -13.93 0.66
CA SER A 658 -26.03 -12.94 0.51
C SER A 658 -25.48 -12.92 -0.92
N GLU A 659 -24.92 -11.78 -1.33
CA GLU A 659 -24.25 -11.64 -2.63
C GLU A 659 -23.17 -12.73 -2.84
N ALA A 660 -22.43 -13.07 -1.79
CA ALA A 660 -21.45 -14.15 -1.82
C ALA A 660 -22.08 -15.53 -2.12
N GLN A 661 -23.22 -15.85 -1.50
CA GLN A 661 -23.93 -17.10 -1.78
C GLN A 661 -24.46 -17.15 -3.21
N ILE A 662 -24.94 -16.03 -3.76
CA ILE A 662 -25.37 -15.94 -5.16
C ILE A 662 -24.20 -16.26 -6.10
N LEU A 663 -23.04 -15.64 -5.90
CA LEU A 663 -21.85 -15.88 -6.74
C LEU A 663 -21.35 -17.33 -6.66
N LEU A 664 -21.28 -17.89 -5.46
CA LEU A 664 -20.90 -19.30 -5.28
C LEU A 664 -21.90 -20.25 -5.93
N ARG A 665 -23.20 -19.97 -5.80
CA ARG A 665 -24.25 -20.77 -6.42
C ARG A 665 -24.19 -20.69 -7.95
N TRP A 666 -23.94 -19.49 -8.49
CA TRP A 666 -23.72 -19.30 -9.93
C TRP A 666 -22.56 -20.18 -10.43
N SER A 667 -21.42 -20.15 -9.73
CA SER A 667 -20.24 -20.96 -10.08
C SER A 667 -20.54 -22.47 -10.06
N LEU A 668 -21.24 -22.95 -9.02
CA LEU A 668 -21.68 -24.34 -8.94
C LEU A 668 -22.62 -24.74 -10.09
N GLN A 669 -23.59 -23.89 -10.45
CA GLN A 669 -24.55 -24.19 -11.51
C GLN A 669 -23.93 -24.16 -12.91
N LYS A 670 -22.88 -23.36 -13.12
CA LYS A 670 -22.05 -23.41 -14.33
C LYS A 670 -21.20 -24.69 -14.40
N GLY A 671 -21.17 -25.49 -13.33
CA GLY A 671 -20.44 -26.76 -13.24
C GLY A 671 -18.97 -26.60 -12.85
N TYR A 672 -18.62 -25.45 -12.28
CA TYR A 672 -17.29 -25.14 -11.75
C TYR A 672 -17.17 -25.56 -10.28
N ILE A 673 -15.93 -25.60 -9.80
CA ILE A 673 -15.58 -25.88 -8.40
C ILE A 673 -15.10 -24.57 -7.77
N PRO A 674 -15.97 -23.78 -7.12
CA PRO A 674 -15.57 -22.53 -6.51
C PRO A 674 -14.66 -22.76 -5.29
N LEU A 675 -13.67 -21.86 -5.14
CA LEU A 675 -12.69 -21.86 -4.06
C LEU A 675 -12.77 -20.56 -3.24
N PRO A 676 -13.84 -20.32 -2.46
CA PRO A 676 -13.90 -19.17 -1.55
C PRO A 676 -12.81 -19.28 -0.46
N LYS A 677 -12.22 -18.12 -0.13
CA LYS A 677 -11.34 -17.92 1.04
C LYS A 677 -12.05 -17.08 2.07
N SER A 678 -11.90 -17.41 3.36
CA SER A 678 -12.33 -16.54 4.46
C SER A 678 -11.67 -16.94 5.78
N ILE A 679 -11.09 -16.01 6.53
CA ILE A 679 -10.63 -16.29 7.90
C ILE A 679 -11.75 -16.15 8.95
N THR A 680 -12.88 -15.53 8.58
CA THR A 680 -14.01 -15.30 9.48
C THR A 680 -14.87 -16.57 9.60
N PRO A 681 -15.05 -17.15 10.82
CA PRO A 681 -15.75 -18.43 11.00
C PRO A 681 -17.20 -18.44 10.47
N THR A 682 -17.93 -17.33 10.65
CA THR A 682 -19.32 -17.20 10.19
C THR A 682 -19.42 -17.24 8.67
N ARG A 683 -18.52 -16.54 7.96
CA ARG A 683 -18.45 -16.56 6.49
C ARG A 683 -18.03 -17.93 5.96
N ILE A 684 -17.10 -18.62 6.62
CA ILE A 684 -16.72 -20.00 6.25
C ILE A 684 -17.95 -20.92 6.28
N LEU A 685 -18.76 -20.81 7.34
CA LEU A 685 -20.01 -21.56 7.47
C LEU A 685 -21.07 -21.11 6.45
N ASP A 686 -21.26 -19.82 6.24
CA ASP A 686 -22.31 -19.32 5.33
C ASP A 686 -22.03 -19.66 3.87
N ASN A 687 -20.75 -19.78 3.48
CA ASN A 687 -20.34 -20.24 2.16
C ASN A 687 -20.72 -21.71 1.88
N THR A 688 -21.02 -22.53 2.91
CA THR A 688 -21.52 -23.90 2.70
C THR A 688 -23.04 -23.96 2.48
N LYS A 689 -23.76 -22.89 2.81
CA LYS A 689 -25.24 -22.81 2.72
C LYS A 689 -25.70 -22.35 1.33
N ILE A 690 -25.21 -23.05 0.30
CA ILE A 690 -25.45 -22.75 -1.13
C ILE A 690 -26.17 -23.89 -1.87
N TYR A 691 -26.75 -24.83 -1.13
CA TYR A 691 -27.44 -26.01 -1.67
C TYR A 691 -28.96 -25.99 -1.47
N ASP A 692 -29.47 -25.05 -0.66
CA ASP A 692 -30.89 -24.92 -0.31
C ASP A 692 -31.67 -23.98 -1.25
N PHE A 693 -31.03 -23.45 -2.29
CA PHE A 693 -31.66 -22.65 -3.34
C PHE A 693 -31.01 -22.92 -4.69
N GLN A 694 -31.67 -22.50 -5.77
CA GLN A 694 -31.19 -22.61 -7.14
C GLN A 694 -31.54 -21.33 -7.91
N LEU A 695 -30.57 -20.77 -8.62
CA LEU A 695 -30.78 -19.69 -9.56
C LEU A 695 -31.49 -20.23 -10.82
N SER A 696 -32.48 -19.50 -11.32
CA SER A 696 -33.06 -19.82 -12.64
C SER A 696 -32.02 -19.70 -13.75
N ASP A 697 -32.22 -20.40 -14.87
CA ASP A 697 -31.30 -20.33 -16.02
C ASP A 697 -31.20 -18.90 -16.56
N GLU A 698 -32.31 -18.15 -16.51
CA GLU A 698 -32.36 -16.73 -16.86
C GLU A 698 -31.48 -15.89 -15.93
N ASP A 699 -31.52 -16.13 -14.61
CA ASP A 699 -30.70 -15.39 -13.65
C ASP A 699 -29.21 -15.73 -13.76
N VAL A 700 -28.88 -17.02 -13.99
CA VAL A 700 -27.50 -17.45 -14.23
C VAL A 700 -26.93 -16.73 -15.45
N LYS A 701 -27.74 -16.62 -16.51
CA LYS A 701 -27.36 -15.92 -17.75
C LYS A 701 -27.33 -14.40 -17.58
N ALA A 702 -28.24 -13.83 -16.81
CA ALA A 702 -28.31 -12.38 -16.58
C ALA A 702 -27.17 -11.85 -15.72
N LEU A 703 -26.63 -12.68 -14.83
CA LEU A 703 -25.50 -12.32 -13.98
C LEU A 703 -24.16 -12.36 -14.74
N GLU A 704 -24.02 -13.27 -15.70
CA GLU A 704 -22.81 -13.39 -16.53
C GLU A 704 -22.72 -12.26 -17.55
N THR A 705 -21.53 -11.66 -17.67
CA THR A 705 -21.25 -10.55 -18.59
C THR A 705 -20.14 -10.93 -19.56
N ASP A 706 -20.03 -10.19 -20.66
CA ASP A 706 -18.92 -10.29 -21.61
C ASP A 706 -17.71 -9.44 -21.19
N GLU A 707 -17.70 -8.90 -19.96
CA GLU A 707 -16.57 -8.13 -19.45
C GLU A 707 -15.33 -9.01 -19.24
N TYR A 708 -14.16 -8.37 -19.40
CA TYR A 708 -12.88 -8.94 -19.02
C TYR A 708 -12.32 -8.11 -17.85
N ALA A 709 -12.81 -8.40 -16.65
CA ALA A 709 -12.46 -7.70 -15.42
C ALA A 709 -11.78 -8.65 -14.42
N PRO A 710 -10.54 -9.11 -14.69
CA PRO A 710 -9.79 -9.90 -13.71
C PRO A 710 -9.44 -9.03 -12.49
N VAL A 711 -9.58 -9.58 -11.29
CA VAL A 711 -9.17 -8.97 -10.00
C VAL A 711 -7.88 -9.58 -9.45
N CYS A 712 -7.30 -10.52 -10.20
CA CYS A 712 -6.05 -11.17 -9.90
C CYS A 712 -5.06 -10.96 -11.06
N TRP A 713 -3.80 -11.29 -10.77
CA TRP A 713 -2.79 -11.45 -11.83
C TRP A 713 -3.25 -12.50 -12.85
N ASP A 714 -3.25 -12.13 -14.14
CA ASP A 714 -3.69 -12.99 -15.24
C ASP A 714 -2.54 -13.34 -16.20
N PRO A 715 -1.92 -14.52 -16.07
CA PRO A 715 -0.90 -14.98 -17.01
C PRO A 715 -1.46 -15.72 -18.22
N THR A 716 -2.78 -15.93 -18.32
CA THR A 716 -3.38 -16.72 -19.41
C THR A 716 -3.10 -16.09 -20.78
N ILE A 717 -2.96 -14.77 -20.86
CA ILE A 717 -2.68 -14.00 -22.07
C ILE A 717 -1.19 -13.95 -22.45
N THR A 718 -0.30 -14.51 -21.64
CA THR A 718 1.15 -14.45 -21.89
C THR A 718 1.50 -15.24 -23.15
N PRO A 719 2.38 -14.76 -24.05
CA PRO A 719 2.82 -15.54 -25.20
C PRO A 719 3.54 -16.85 -24.80
N LEU A 720 3.58 -17.84 -25.72
CA LEU A 720 4.30 -19.12 -25.50
C LEU A 720 5.78 -18.92 -25.14
N ASP A 721 6.41 -17.91 -25.76
CA ASP A 721 7.80 -17.47 -25.55
C ASP A 721 7.95 -16.49 -24.38
N GLY A 722 6.94 -16.41 -23.51
CA GLY A 722 6.90 -15.51 -22.35
C GLY A 722 8.11 -15.63 -21.43
N PRO A 723 8.28 -14.67 -20.50
CA PRO A 723 9.50 -14.53 -19.72
C PRO A 723 9.89 -15.84 -19.03
N ARG A 724 11.11 -16.32 -19.31
CA ARG A 724 11.75 -17.36 -18.51
C ARG A 724 12.03 -16.72 -17.16
N ILE A 725 11.25 -17.07 -16.14
CA ILE A 725 11.55 -16.61 -14.79
C ILE A 725 12.84 -17.32 -14.38
N GLY A 726 13.91 -16.53 -14.27
CA GLY A 726 15.22 -16.98 -13.77
C GLY A 726 15.28 -17.06 -12.25
#